data_AF-A0A8T1MKZ8-F1
#
_entry.id   AF-A0A8T1MKZ8-F1
#
_cell.length_a   1.000
_cell.length_b   1.000
_cell.length_c   1.000
_cell.angle_alpha   90.00
_cell.angle_beta   90.00
_cell.angle_gamma   90.00
#
_symmetry.space_group_name_H-M   'P 1'
#
loop_
_entity.id
_entity.type
_entity.pdbx_description
1 polymer ?
#
loop_
_entity_poly.entity_id
_entity_poly.type
_entity_poly.pdbx_seq_one_letter_code
_entity_poly.pdbx_strand_id
1 'polypeptide(L)'
;MKRNFCLVCVFALVALSIFVRLNTYQHGFDSRSHPPRVAVCCETPISDAFTGLFWFVQLSDIHISVYDETSRIEDLEAFLRRNVKVIRPYLLLLSGDLVDAKSKDKHSSTQLSTEWKIYSTILRETNVLNFTRLLDIRGNHDAFNVPSGNAEANYFRTHGVQGHRLSNSYAFNLGLPFGKYSFIALDACPDPGLMRPLNFFGHIAPETEEDIREYVKATRTSNLTFWFGHYPTSTIVSPFALRSIIGSSAYAYFCGHLHTLLGWVPKMYGLQPQGFLELELGDWRDNRYYRIVAVDHDLVSFIDVRFSPSISSAEWPVILVTNPKHANFLLPLKEPFYRIEQSDHIRILVWSPYSVKYVSVSIDGVKLGNATRARILPNATVPDLSLPNPLFVLPWNPAIWSTGSVHTIQVVAQDVNGNRREVTQPFLVSGTPPWNFPFIPSLFVTSDHTFNIRTLFYVLWSYLFGLIVIPRLFSRYLHRHAWSRSRLFAGLLRLASTDTFAYPLLIYLFYVATGPIFMGYLVDGHFAVVFSFGVYVGGSLIAESLTYVYESIQLLVFCMIVLPAFIWHLGLSTRLSASSATEKESPHISAQKTVFIMMHSLSCLLFSMCILYTIIQIRLTLSYIGFPYGALAVLLSPGRIGPVLLVWYLAYQTTRL
;
A
#
# COMPACT_ATOMS: atom_id res chain seq x y z
N MET A 1 -20.35 19.71 -25.00
CA MET A 1 -19.25 18.79 -24.68
C MET A 1 -18.00 19.49 -24.14
N LYS A 2 -17.34 20.41 -24.85
CA LYS A 2 -16.09 21.07 -24.39
C LYS A 2 -16.16 21.77 -23.02
N ARG A 3 -17.28 22.42 -22.67
CA ARG A 3 -17.44 23.14 -21.39
C ARG A 3 -17.63 22.22 -20.16
N ASN A 4 -18.26 21.06 -20.35
CA ASN A 4 -18.43 20.07 -19.28
C ASN A 4 -17.13 19.29 -19.07
N PHE A 5 -16.39 19.00 -20.15
CA PHE A 5 -15.04 18.45 -20.07
C PHE A 5 -14.10 19.39 -19.30
N CYS A 6 -14.18 20.69 -19.55
CA CYS A 6 -13.39 21.71 -18.84
C CYS A 6 -13.73 21.80 -17.34
N LEU A 7 -15.01 21.70 -16.96
CA LEU A 7 -15.43 21.67 -15.55
C LEU A 7 -14.98 20.39 -14.82
N VAL A 8 -15.03 19.24 -15.49
CA VAL A 8 -14.50 17.98 -14.97
C VAL A 8 -12.98 18.05 -14.82
N CYS A 9 -12.27 18.64 -15.78
CA CYS A 9 -10.82 18.86 -15.69
C CYS A 9 -10.45 19.85 -14.58
N VAL A 10 -11.20 20.94 -14.40
CA VAL A 10 -10.96 21.92 -13.33
C VAL A 10 -11.25 21.30 -11.97
N PHE A 11 -12.32 20.52 -11.83
CA PHE A 11 -12.60 19.79 -10.60
C PHE A 11 -11.52 18.73 -10.32
N ALA A 12 -11.10 17.97 -11.33
CA ALA A 12 -10.00 17.03 -11.21
C ALA A 12 -8.69 17.73 -10.82
N LEU A 13 -8.41 18.92 -11.36
CA LEU A 13 -7.23 19.72 -11.01
C LEU A 13 -7.32 20.33 -9.61
N VAL A 14 -8.51 20.74 -9.15
CA VAL A 14 -8.74 21.25 -7.80
C VAL A 14 -8.67 20.11 -6.78
N ALA A 15 -9.28 18.97 -7.07
CA ALA A 15 -9.17 17.75 -6.26
C ALA A 15 -7.72 17.26 -6.23
N LEU A 16 -7.01 17.27 -7.37
CA LEU A 16 -5.59 16.96 -7.45
C LEU A 16 -4.74 17.99 -6.70
N SER A 17 -5.08 19.27 -6.73
CA SER A 17 -4.41 20.33 -5.96
C SER A 17 -4.62 20.17 -4.46
N ILE A 18 -5.84 19.85 -4.02
CA ILE A 18 -6.17 19.60 -2.62
C ILE A 18 -5.47 18.32 -2.16
N PHE A 19 -5.52 17.26 -2.97
CA PHE A 19 -4.79 16.02 -2.75
C PHE A 19 -3.29 16.25 -2.65
N VAL A 20 -2.69 16.97 -3.60
CA VAL A 20 -1.26 17.32 -3.57
C VAL A 20 -0.94 18.20 -2.36
N ARG A 21 -1.77 19.18 -1.98
CA ARG A 21 -1.52 20.01 -0.79
C ARG A 21 -1.63 19.23 0.52
N LEU A 22 -2.63 18.36 0.67
CA LEU A 22 -2.80 17.55 1.87
C LEU A 22 -1.65 16.54 2.04
N ASN A 23 -1.13 16.01 0.93
CA ASN A 23 0.00 15.07 0.96
C ASN A 23 1.37 15.77 0.94
N THR A 24 1.48 17.03 0.49
CA THR A 24 2.75 17.81 0.56
C THR A 24 2.93 18.58 1.87
N TYR A 25 1.86 18.96 2.59
CA TYR A 25 1.98 19.63 3.89
C TYR A 25 2.57 18.74 4.99
N GLN A 26 2.62 17.43 4.76
CA GLN A 26 3.30 16.48 5.64
C GLN A 26 4.82 16.41 5.40
N HIS A 27 5.37 16.91 4.27
CA HIS A 27 6.81 16.81 4.00
C HIS A 27 7.70 17.83 4.75
N GLY A 28 7.13 18.65 5.65
CA GLY A 28 7.92 19.42 6.59
C GLY A 28 8.49 18.52 7.67
N PHE A 29 9.69 17.98 7.48
CA PHE A 29 10.42 17.30 8.54
C PHE A 29 10.72 18.30 9.67
N ASP A 30 9.93 18.27 10.74
CA ASP A 30 10.19 19.09 11.93
C ASP A 30 11.27 18.41 12.79
N SER A 31 12.52 18.84 12.56
CA SER A 31 13.72 18.36 13.25
C SER A 31 13.70 18.59 14.77
N ARG A 32 12.72 19.33 15.32
CA ARG A 32 12.70 19.76 16.72
C ARG A 32 12.06 18.77 17.70
N SER A 33 11.44 17.69 17.22
CA SER A 33 10.54 16.86 18.06
C SER A 33 11.13 15.54 18.58
N HIS A 34 12.36 15.17 18.19
CA HIS A 34 12.92 13.85 18.52
C HIS A 34 14.28 13.97 19.22
N PRO A 35 14.38 13.68 20.53
CA PRO A 35 15.67 13.67 21.22
C PRO A 35 16.57 12.55 20.65
N PRO A 36 17.88 12.79 20.50
CA PRO A 36 18.81 11.78 20.01
C PRO A 36 18.83 10.56 20.96
N ARG A 37 18.49 9.39 20.41
CA ARG A 37 18.61 8.11 21.11
C ARG A 37 20.02 7.55 20.85
N VAL A 38 21.05 8.14 21.46
CA VAL A 38 22.38 7.53 21.43
C VAL A 38 22.87 7.37 22.87
N ALA A 39 22.56 6.20 23.44
CA ALA A 39 23.27 5.72 24.61
C ALA A 39 24.65 5.27 24.14
N VAL A 40 25.65 6.12 24.37
CA VAL A 40 27.06 5.86 24.06
C VAL A 40 27.58 4.82 25.03
N CYS A 41 28.04 3.67 24.53
CA CYS A 41 28.93 2.80 25.28
C CYS A 41 29.98 2.23 24.33
N CYS A 42 31.25 2.56 24.61
CA CYS A 42 32.49 2.21 23.89
C CYS A 42 32.46 2.40 22.36
N GLU A 43 32.93 3.56 21.91
CA GLU A 43 33.07 3.88 20.49
C GLU A 43 34.18 3.04 19.84
N THR A 44 33.83 1.89 19.28
CA THR A 44 34.71 1.19 18.32
C THR A 44 34.63 1.92 16.98
N PRO A 45 35.73 2.52 16.48
CA PRO A 45 35.74 3.17 15.18
C PRO A 45 35.53 2.14 14.06
N ILE A 46 34.93 2.58 12.96
CA ILE A 46 34.73 1.75 11.78
C ILE A 46 36.10 1.48 11.15
N SER A 47 36.58 0.23 11.29
CA SER A 47 37.93 -0.17 10.87
C SER A 47 38.01 -1.42 9.98
N ASP A 48 39.23 -1.94 9.81
CA ASP A 48 39.56 -3.19 9.11
C ASP A 48 38.97 -4.46 9.76
N ALA A 49 38.47 -4.37 10.99
CA ALA A 49 38.08 -5.52 11.80
C ALA A 49 36.63 -5.97 11.56
N PHE A 50 36.40 -7.27 11.54
CA PHE A 50 35.05 -7.88 11.49
C PHE A 50 34.35 -7.77 12.85
N THR A 51 33.89 -6.57 13.17
CA THR A 51 33.21 -6.23 14.44
C THR A 51 32.09 -5.22 14.20
N GLY A 52 31.19 -5.08 15.18
CA GLY A 52 30.12 -4.07 15.15
C GLY A 52 29.08 -4.29 14.05
N LEU A 53 29.01 -5.49 13.48
CA LEU A 53 28.25 -5.77 12.27
C LEU A 53 27.30 -6.96 12.47
N PHE A 54 26.05 -6.79 12.05
CA PHE A 54 25.14 -7.91 11.79
C PHE A 54 24.25 -7.59 10.58
N TRP A 55 23.59 -8.59 10.03
CA TRP A 55 22.63 -8.40 8.95
C TRP A 55 21.44 -9.37 9.07
N PHE A 56 20.33 -8.97 8.48
CA PHE A 56 19.12 -9.76 8.37
C PHE A 56 18.56 -9.71 6.95
N VAL A 57 17.66 -10.62 6.65
CA VAL A 57 16.99 -10.71 5.35
C VAL A 57 15.49 -10.52 5.53
N GLN A 58 14.83 -9.82 4.60
CA GLN A 58 13.37 -9.70 4.53
C GLN A 58 12.86 -10.36 3.25
N LEU A 59 11.76 -11.12 3.37
CA LEU A 59 10.87 -11.52 2.28
C LEU A 59 9.46 -11.06 2.62
N SER A 60 8.64 -10.86 1.60
CA SER A 60 7.24 -10.50 1.72
C SER A 60 6.42 -11.13 0.60
N ASP A 61 5.12 -11.29 0.82
CA ASP A 61 4.16 -11.62 -0.23
C ASP A 61 4.56 -12.91 -0.97
N ILE A 62 4.68 -14.00 -0.20
CA ILE A 62 5.09 -15.32 -0.69
C ILE A 62 3.97 -15.95 -1.52
N HIS A 63 2.73 -15.85 -1.03
CA HIS A 63 1.53 -16.44 -1.66
C HIS A 63 1.73 -17.91 -2.06
N ILE A 64 2.04 -18.77 -1.08
CA ILE A 64 1.99 -20.22 -1.30
C ILE A 64 0.58 -20.59 -1.74
N SER A 65 0.48 -21.14 -2.94
CA SER A 65 -0.79 -21.47 -3.58
C SER A 65 -0.80 -22.91 -4.05
N VAL A 66 -1.91 -23.63 -3.79
CA VAL A 66 -2.14 -24.96 -4.38
C VAL A 66 -2.74 -24.90 -5.79
N TYR A 67 -3.11 -23.71 -6.28
CA TYR A 67 -3.78 -23.52 -7.57
C TYR A 67 -2.94 -22.78 -8.60
N ASP A 68 -2.01 -21.92 -8.16
CA ASP A 68 -1.12 -21.16 -9.03
C ASP A 68 0.24 -21.87 -9.24
N GLU A 69 1.17 -21.18 -9.91
CA GLU A 69 2.46 -21.71 -10.33
C GLU A 69 3.29 -22.31 -9.19
N THR A 70 3.67 -23.59 -9.34
CA THR A 70 4.50 -24.33 -8.37
C THR A 70 5.89 -23.73 -8.22
N SER A 71 6.37 -23.00 -9.23
CA SER A 71 7.64 -22.29 -9.22
C SER A 71 7.79 -21.37 -8.01
N ARG A 72 6.71 -20.78 -7.48
CA ARG A 72 6.74 -19.93 -6.27
C ARG A 72 7.29 -20.66 -5.06
N ILE A 73 6.87 -21.93 -4.91
CA ILE A 73 7.23 -22.83 -3.82
C ILE A 73 8.64 -23.38 -4.05
N GLU A 74 8.92 -23.88 -5.25
CA GLU A 74 10.22 -24.44 -5.62
C GLU A 74 11.34 -23.41 -5.50
N ASP A 75 11.09 -22.18 -5.96
CA ASP A 75 12.03 -21.07 -5.84
C ASP A 75 12.27 -20.69 -4.38
N LEU A 76 11.21 -20.69 -3.55
CA LEU A 76 11.33 -20.36 -2.13
C LEU A 76 12.21 -21.40 -1.44
N GLU A 77 11.95 -22.68 -1.68
CA GLU A 77 12.77 -23.77 -1.16
C GLU A 77 14.23 -23.61 -1.63
N ALA A 78 14.46 -23.35 -2.92
CA ALA A 78 15.79 -23.16 -3.47
C ALA A 78 16.51 -21.94 -2.89
N PHE A 79 15.79 -20.85 -2.60
CA PHE A 79 16.32 -19.66 -1.93
C PHE A 79 16.75 -19.98 -0.49
N LEU A 80 15.90 -20.65 0.29
CA LEU A 80 16.20 -21.03 1.67
C LEU A 80 17.36 -22.04 1.74
N ARG A 81 17.43 -22.99 0.80
CA ARG A 81 18.53 -23.98 0.75
C ARG A 81 19.86 -23.40 0.28
N ARG A 82 19.85 -22.44 -0.65
CA ARG A 82 21.07 -21.93 -1.30
C ARG A 82 21.43 -20.54 -0.82
N ASN A 83 20.58 -19.56 -1.08
CA ASN A 83 20.89 -18.15 -0.83
C ASN A 83 21.01 -17.84 0.66
N VAL A 84 20.05 -18.29 1.49
CA VAL A 84 20.11 -18.06 2.94
C VAL A 84 21.34 -18.72 3.56
N LYS A 85 21.77 -19.89 3.04
CA LYS A 85 22.99 -20.56 3.50
C LYS A 85 24.29 -19.84 3.10
N VAL A 86 24.29 -19.13 1.97
CA VAL A 86 25.41 -18.28 1.53
C VAL A 86 25.42 -16.96 2.29
N ILE A 87 24.26 -16.34 2.49
CA ILE A 87 24.12 -15.04 3.15
C ILE A 87 24.31 -15.16 4.68
N ARG A 88 23.83 -16.25 5.30
CA ARG A 88 23.84 -16.48 6.75
C ARG A 88 23.33 -15.30 7.58
N PRO A 89 22.10 -14.83 7.34
CA PRO A 89 21.55 -13.72 8.11
C PRO A 89 21.29 -14.13 9.56
N TYR A 90 21.42 -13.18 10.50
CA TYR A 90 21.06 -13.40 11.90
C TYR A 90 19.55 -13.64 12.04
N LEU A 91 18.76 -12.87 11.29
CA LEU A 91 17.30 -12.95 11.27
C LEU A 91 16.77 -13.09 9.84
N LEU A 92 15.66 -13.78 9.69
CA LEU A 92 14.85 -13.85 8.48
C LEU A 92 13.45 -13.31 8.79
N LEU A 93 13.12 -12.13 8.27
CA LEU A 93 11.81 -11.49 8.42
C LEU A 93 10.90 -11.92 7.29
N LEU A 94 9.69 -12.40 7.62
CA LEU A 94 8.62 -12.68 6.67
C LEU A 94 7.44 -11.76 6.96
N SER A 95 7.27 -10.70 6.15
CA SER A 95 6.34 -9.61 6.40
C SER A 95 4.91 -9.85 5.84
N GLY A 96 4.37 -11.06 6.02
CA GLY A 96 2.98 -11.39 5.68
C GLY A 96 2.73 -11.89 4.27
N ASP A 97 1.47 -12.27 4.04
CA ASP A 97 0.96 -12.99 2.87
C ASP A 97 1.79 -14.23 2.57
N LEU A 98 1.88 -15.09 3.59
CA LEU A 98 2.62 -16.35 3.57
C LEU A 98 1.92 -17.37 2.66
N VAL A 99 0.59 -17.42 2.70
CA VAL A 99 -0.28 -18.25 1.84
C VAL A 99 -1.13 -17.39 0.91
N ASP A 100 -1.74 -17.99 -0.13
CA ASP A 100 -2.60 -17.25 -1.05
C ASP A 100 -4.08 -17.30 -0.66
N ALA A 101 -4.58 -18.37 -0.02
CA ALA A 101 -5.94 -18.45 0.52
C ALA A 101 -7.07 -18.03 -0.46
N LYS A 102 -6.84 -18.16 -1.77
CA LYS A 102 -7.83 -17.87 -2.82
C LYS A 102 -8.42 -19.17 -3.35
N SER A 103 -9.69 -19.11 -3.75
CA SER A 103 -10.30 -20.18 -4.53
C SER A 103 -9.60 -20.33 -5.89
N LYS A 104 -9.73 -21.51 -6.52
CA LYS A 104 -9.14 -21.81 -7.83
C LYS A 104 -9.50 -20.79 -8.92
N ASP A 105 -10.75 -20.35 -8.95
CA ASP A 105 -11.26 -19.34 -9.88
C ASP A 105 -10.93 -17.90 -9.45
N LYS A 106 -10.30 -17.72 -8.30
CA LYS A 106 -9.95 -16.41 -7.72
C LYS A 106 -11.17 -15.51 -7.64
N HIS A 107 -12.31 -16.06 -7.21
CA HIS A 107 -13.54 -15.31 -6.93
C HIS A 107 -13.89 -15.21 -5.44
N SER A 108 -13.52 -16.20 -4.63
CA SER A 108 -13.65 -16.16 -3.17
C SER A 108 -12.29 -16.38 -2.50
N SER A 109 -12.28 -16.39 -1.17
CA SER A 109 -11.09 -16.66 -0.35
C SER A 109 -11.45 -17.46 0.88
N THR A 110 -10.63 -18.43 1.22
CA THR A 110 -10.74 -19.19 2.47
C THR A 110 -9.38 -19.78 2.81
N GLN A 111 -9.15 -20.06 4.10
CA GLN A 111 -7.91 -20.68 4.53
C GLN A 111 -7.82 -22.13 4.06
N LEU A 112 -6.73 -22.46 3.36
CA LEU A 112 -6.47 -23.82 2.88
C LEU A 112 -5.37 -24.46 3.72
N SER A 113 -5.72 -25.47 4.53
CA SER A 113 -4.74 -26.15 5.40
C SER A 113 -3.54 -26.73 4.64
N THR A 114 -3.72 -27.09 3.36
CA THR A 114 -2.64 -27.59 2.51
C THR A 114 -1.56 -26.54 2.25
N GLU A 115 -1.94 -25.27 2.01
CA GLU A 115 -0.97 -24.18 1.78
C GLU A 115 -0.11 -23.93 3.03
N TRP A 116 -0.74 -23.93 4.19
CA TRP A 116 -0.04 -23.81 5.49
C TRP A 116 0.86 -25.01 5.82
N LYS A 117 0.44 -26.22 5.45
CA LYS A 117 1.28 -27.43 5.54
C LYS A 117 2.49 -27.33 4.62
N ILE A 118 2.34 -26.81 3.41
CA ILE A 118 3.47 -26.57 2.49
C ILE A 118 4.43 -25.55 3.12
N TYR A 119 3.92 -24.41 3.60
CA TYR A 119 4.72 -23.38 4.26
C TYR A 119 5.62 -23.95 5.38
N SER A 120 5.00 -24.57 6.38
CA SER A 120 5.72 -25.15 7.52
C SER A 120 6.65 -26.31 7.12
N THR A 121 6.27 -27.10 6.11
CA THR A 121 7.10 -28.20 5.60
C THR A 121 8.36 -27.69 4.91
N ILE A 122 8.28 -26.65 4.09
CA ILE A 122 9.45 -26.04 3.44
C ILE A 122 10.42 -25.53 4.52
N LEU A 123 9.93 -24.83 5.54
CA LEU A 123 10.79 -24.34 6.63
C LEU A 123 11.51 -25.49 7.37
N ARG A 124 10.80 -26.59 7.61
CA ARG A 124 11.36 -27.80 8.25
C ARG A 124 12.39 -28.49 7.36
N GLU A 125 12.06 -28.78 6.11
CA GLU A 125 12.90 -29.58 5.21
C GLU A 125 14.16 -28.85 4.72
N THR A 126 14.09 -27.53 4.64
CA THR A 126 15.26 -26.69 4.37
C THR A 126 16.18 -26.54 5.59
N ASN A 127 15.69 -26.91 6.77
CA ASN A 127 16.34 -26.70 8.08
C ASN A 127 16.74 -25.23 8.30
N VAL A 128 16.01 -24.28 7.69
CA VAL A 128 16.40 -22.86 7.72
C VAL A 128 16.48 -22.32 9.16
N LEU A 129 15.60 -22.81 10.04
CA LEU A 129 15.53 -22.42 11.45
C LEU A 129 16.77 -22.81 12.28
N ASN A 130 17.63 -23.69 11.77
CA ASN A 130 18.90 -24.04 12.42
C ASN A 130 20.01 -23.03 12.08
N PHE A 131 19.83 -22.21 11.05
CA PHE A 131 20.86 -21.29 10.54
C PHE A 131 20.53 -19.82 10.78
N THR A 132 19.25 -19.49 10.98
CA THR A 132 18.78 -18.11 11.19
C THR A 132 17.52 -18.12 12.05
N ARG A 133 17.28 -17.03 12.79
CA ARG A 133 16.04 -16.86 13.55
C ARG A 133 14.97 -16.24 12.65
N LEU A 134 13.90 -16.97 12.41
CA LEU A 134 12.79 -16.50 11.57
C LEU A 134 11.73 -15.75 12.40
N LEU A 135 11.33 -14.57 11.94
CA LEU A 135 10.28 -13.74 12.51
C LEU A 135 9.20 -13.50 11.44
N ASP A 136 8.05 -14.16 11.57
CA ASP A 136 6.92 -14.05 10.65
C ASP A 136 5.73 -13.33 11.29
N ILE A 137 4.96 -12.64 10.45
CA ILE A 137 3.71 -11.98 10.82
C ILE A 137 2.68 -12.25 9.72
N ARG A 138 1.39 -12.08 10.02
CA ARG A 138 0.29 -12.29 9.06
C ARG A 138 0.15 -11.12 8.09
N GLY A 139 -0.29 -11.42 6.87
CA GLY A 139 -0.90 -10.47 5.93
C GLY A 139 -2.40 -10.71 5.73
N ASN A 140 -3.06 -9.93 4.87
CA ASN A 140 -4.50 -10.08 4.65
C ASN A 140 -4.87 -11.48 4.17
N HIS A 141 -4.04 -12.10 3.34
CA HIS A 141 -4.29 -13.43 2.83
C HIS A 141 -4.24 -14.50 3.93
N ASP A 142 -3.36 -14.31 4.90
CA ASP A 142 -3.23 -15.19 6.06
C ASP A 142 -4.41 -15.03 7.04
N ALA A 143 -5.25 -14.00 6.83
CA ALA A 143 -6.42 -13.68 7.64
C ALA A 143 -7.75 -13.78 6.88
N PHE A 144 -7.77 -14.14 5.59
CA PHE A 144 -9.02 -14.28 4.86
C PHE A 144 -9.92 -15.35 5.48
N ASN A 145 -11.20 -15.00 5.71
CA ASN A 145 -12.21 -15.89 6.25
C ASN A 145 -11.82 -16.51 7.61
N VAL A 146 -11.24 -15.71 8.51
CA VAL A 146 -10.85 -16.14 9.86
C VAL A 146 -11.82 -15.51 10.88
N PRO A 147 -12.71 -16.29 11.52
CA PRO A 147 -13.75 -15.75 12.40
C PRO A 147 -13.27 -15.10 13.71
N SER A 148 -12.10 -15.50 14.20
CA SER A 148 -11.45 -14.83 15.31
C SER A 148 -9.97 -15.19 15.34
N GLY A 149 -9.15 -14.40 16.05
CA GLY A 149 -7.77 -14.79 16.36
C GLY A 149 -7.66 -16.19 16.99
N ASN A 150 -8.66 -16.65 17.73
CA ASN A 150 -8.65 -17.96 18.41
C ASN A 150 -9.28 -19.11 17.60
N ALA A 151 -9.83 -18.84 16.42
CA ALA A 151 -10.51 -19.85 15.61
C ALA A 151 -9.56 -20.95 15.12
N GLU A 152 -10.07 -22.16 14.91
CA GLU A 152 -9.32 -23.27 14.31
C GLU A 152 -8.85 -22.95 12.88
N ALA A 153 -9.60 -22.11 12.17
CA ALA A 153 -9.26 -21.62 10.84
C ALA A 153 -8.04 -20.68 10.84
N ASN A 154 -7.61 -20.16 12.00
CA ASN A 154 -6.37 -19.37 12.10
C ASN A 154 -5.14 -20.28 12.06
N TYR A 155 -4.78 -20.77 10.87
CA TYR A 155 -3.66 -21.69 10.70
C TYR A 155 -2.29 -21.06 10.96
N PHE A 156 -2.18 -19.72 10.99
CA PHE A 156 -0.94 -19.06 11.44
C PHE A 156 -0.56 -19.49 12.87
N ARG A 157 -1.55 -19.72 13.76
CA ARG A 157 -1.31 -20.21 15.12
C ARG A 157 -0.70 -21.61 15.20
N THR A 158 -0.84 -22.40 14.14
CA THR A 158 -0.43 -23.81 14.11
C THR A 158 0.71 -24.08 13.12
N HIS A 159 0.98 -23.18 12.19
CA HIS A 159 1.99 -23.37 11.15
C HIS A 159 2.99 -22.21 11.04
N GLY A 160 2.64 -21.02 11.58
CA GLY A 160 3.54 -19.88 11.69
C GLY A 160 4.59 -20.10 12.79
N VAL A 161 5.82 -19.65 12.54
CA VAL A 161 6.95 -19.82 13.47
C VAL A 161 6.71 -19.04 14.77
N GLN A 162 6.26 -17.79 14.68
CA GLN A 162 5.90 -16.98 15.83
C GLN A 162 4.44 -17.17 16.23
N GLY A 163 3.56 -17.51 15.28
CA GLY A 163 2.12 -17.62 15.49
C GLY A 163 1.68 -18.58 16.60
N HIS A 164 2.47 -19.61 16.91
CA HIS A 164 2.23 -20.52 18.03
C HIS A 164 2.17 -19.83 19.40
N ARG A 165 2.91 -18.74 19.58
CA ARG A 165 3.03 -18.01 20.86
C ARG A 165 2.52 -16.58 20.76
N LEU A 166 2.67 -15.96 19.58
CA LEU A 166 2.48 -14.55 19.31
C LEU A 166 1.69 -14.43 18.00
N SER A 167 0.38 -14.60 18.07
CA SER A 167 -0.50 -14.59 16.90
C SER A 167 -0.82 -13.19 16.35
N ASN A 168 -0.51 -12.16 17.14
CA ASN A 168 -0.77 -10.75 16.87
C ASN A 168 0.57 -9.99 16.86
N SER A 169 0.54 -8.65 16.93
CA SER A 169 1.72 -7.81 17.11
C SER A 169 2.63 -8.31 18.25
N TYR A 170 3.95 -8.16 18.09
CA TYR A 170 4.91 -8.57 19.11
C TYR A 170 6.24 -7.82 18.99
N ALA A 171 7.08 -7.93 20.03
CA ALA A 171 8.46 -7.43 20.01
C ALA A 171 9.49 -8.55 20.21
N PHE A 172 10.61 -8.45 19.51
CA PHE A 172 11.76 -9.35 19.61
C PHE A 172 13.04 -8.53 19.87
N ASN A 173 13.90 -9.01 20.76
CA ASN A 173 15.17 -8.37 21.10
C ASN A 173 16.35 -9.24 20.66
N LEU A 174 17.23 -8.68 19.85
CA LEU A 174 18.52 -9.23 19.47
C LEU A 174 19.62 -8.57 20.31
N GLY A 175 20.12 -9.29 21.32
CA GLY A 175 21.29 -8.87 22.09
C GLY A 175 22.57 -9.37 21.44
N LEU A 176 23.49 -8.46 21.13
CA LEU A 176 24.81 -8.75 20.58
C LEU A 176 25.90 -8.15 21.50
N PRO A 177 27.16 -8.61 21.42
CA PRO A 177 28.24 -8.08 22.26
C PRO A 177 28.49 -6.57 22.15
N PHE A 178 28.06 -5.97 21.03
CA PHE A 178 28.26 -4.55 20.72
C PHE A 178 26.97 -3.71 20.76
N GLY A 179 25.83 -4.29 21.11
CA GLY A 179 24.58 -3.53 21.16
C GLY A 179 23.32 -4.37 21.29
N LYS A 180 22.21 -3.70 21.55
CA LYS A 180 20.87 -4.30 21.59
C LYS A 180 20.03 -3.73 20.44
N TYR A 181 19.45 -4.62 19.64
CA TYR A 181 18.63 -4.26 18.49
C TYR A 181 17.25 -4.87 18.65
N SER A 182 16.20 -4.09 18.43
CA SER A 182 14.82 -4.57 18.63
C SER A 182 14.04 -4.60 17.32
N PHE A 183 13.09 -5.53 17.24
CA PHE A 183 12.19 -5.72 16.11
C PHE A 183 10.77 -5.72 16.64
N ILE A 184 9.91 -4.85 16.12
CA ILE A 184 8.48 -4.81 16.45
C ILE A 184 7.69 -5.25 15.23
N ALA A 185 6.99 -6.38 15.35
CA ALA A 185 6.04 -6.87 14.36
C ALA A 185 4.68 -6.23 14.61
N LEU A 186 4.11 -5.58 13.59
CA LEU A 186 2.78 -4.97 13.64
C LEU A 186 1.79 -5.82 12.85
N ASP A 187 0.85 -6.44 13.55
CA ASP A 187 -0.32 -7.07 12.94
C ASP A 187 -1.44 -6.04 12.79
N ALA A 188 -1.81 -5.73 11.54
CA ALA A 188 -2.94 -4.87 11.21
C ALA A 188 -4.03 -5.65 10.46
N CYS A 189 -4.05 -6.98 10.56
CA CYS A 189 -5.14 -7.78 10.02
C CYS A 189 -6.43 -7.54 10.84
N PRO A 190 -7.57 -7.26 10.19
CA PRO A 190 -8.86 -7.19 10.87
C PRO A 190 -9.19 -8.49 11.63
N ASP A 191 -9.87 -8.35 12.76
CA ASP A 191 -10.43 -9.46 13.54
C ASP A 191 -11.92 -9.19 13.81
N PRO A 192 -12.87 -9.93 13.19
CA PRO A 192 -12.65 -11.07 12.27
C PRO A 192 -12.03 -10.68 10.93
N GLY A 193 -11.31 -11.61 10.31
CA GLY A 193 -10.71 -11.43 8.99
C GLY A 193 -11.71 -11.72 7.87
N LEU A 194 -12.11 -10.67 7.13
CA LEU A 194 -13.12 -10.75 6.08
C LEU A 194 -12.64 -11.58 4.88
N MET A 195 -13.57 -12.20 4.16
CA MET A 195 -13.33 -12.71 2.81
C MET A 195 -13.11 -11.56 1.81
N ARG A 196 -12.28 -11.83 0.80
CA ARG A 196 -12.05 -10.93 -0.33
C ARG A 196 -13.36 -10.64 -1.11
N PRO A 197 -13.44 -9.53 -1.87
CA PRO A 197 -12.39 -8.55 -2.14
C PRO A 197 -12.14 -7.53 -1.00
N LEU A 198 -12.94 -7.55 0.06
CA LEU A 198 -12.69 -6.78 1.29
C LEU A 198 -11.47 -7.35 2.03
N ASN A 199 -11.00 -6.69 3.10
CA ASN A 199 -9.74 -7.03 3.77
C ASN A 199 -8.49 -6.66 2.93
N PHE A 200 -8.57 -5.56 2.18
CA PHE A 200 -7.41 -4.98 1.49
C PHE A 200 -6.75 -3.89 2.35
N PHE A 201 -7.52 -3.17 3.16
CA PHE A 201 -6.98 -2.20 4.11
C PHE A 201 -6.81 -2.85 5.48
N GLY A 202 -5.65 -2.66 6.08
CA GLY A 202 -5.40 -3.08 7.45
C GLY A 202 -6.27 -2.28 8.41
N HIS A 203 -6.60 -2.87 9.56
CA HIS A 203 -7.37 -2.24 10.62
C HIS A 203 -6.70 -2.49 11.96
N ILE A 204 -6.45 -1.41 12.70
CA ILE A 204 -5.95 -1.49 14.07
C ILE A 204 -7.07 -1.07 15.02
N ALA A 205 -7.44 -1.98 15.91
CA ALA A 205 -8.48 -1.71 16.90
C ALA A 205 -7.96 -0.76 18.00
N PRO A 206 -8.79 0.15 18.53
CA PRO A 206 -8.37 1.12 19.56
C PRO A 206 -7.70 0.48 20.77
N GLU A 207 -8.12 -0.72 21.15
CA GLU A 207 -7.66 -1.45 22.33
C GLU A 207 -6.19 -1.88 22.20
N THR A 208 -5.67 -2.00 20.97
CA THR A 208 -4.27 -2.40 20.71
C THR A 208 -3.26 -1.26 20.92
N GLU A 209 -3.72 -0.01 21.14
CA GLU A 209 -2.81 1.13 21.29
C GLU A 209 -1.87 0.96 22.49
N GLU A 210 -2.40 0.45 23.62
CA GLU A 210 -1.63 0.26 24.84
C GLU A 210 -0.52 -0.77 24.64
N ASP A 211 -0.84 -1.93 24.04
CA ASP A 211 0.13 -2.98 23.72
C ASP A 211 1.26 -2.46 22.81
N ILE A 212 0.90 -1.71 21.77
CA ILE A 212 1.88 -1.13 20.84
C ILE A 212 2.80 -0.15 21.58
N ARG A 213 2.26 0.68 22.47
CA ARG A 213 3.04 1.60 23.30
C ARG A 213 3.92 0.87 24.30
N GLU A 214 3.48 -0.27 24.83
CA GLU A 214 4.29 -1.12 25.69
C GLU A 214 5.50 -1.66 24.93
N TYR A 215 5.34 -2.12 23.69
CA TYR A 215 6.47 -2.54 22.85
C TYR A 215 7.46 -1.39 22.64
N VAL A 216 6.98 -0.17 22.35
CA VAL A 216 7.83 1.03 22.23
C VAL A 216 8.62 1.32 23.51
N LYS A 217 7.98 1.14 24.67
CA LYS A 217 8.62 1.33 25.98
C LYS A 217 9.68 0.25 26.23
N ALA A 218 9.39 -1.01 25.91
CA ALA A 218 10.28 -2.15 26.11
C ALA A 218 11.54 -2.10 25.22
N THR A 219 11.48 -1.42 24.07
CA THR A 219 12.61 -1.27 23.14
C THR A 219 13.37 0.06 23.30
N ARG A 220 12.99 0.90 24.27
CA ARG A 220 13.57 2.24 24.45
C ARG A 220 15.09 2.26 24.65
N THR A 221 15.66 1.21 25.25
CA THR A 221 17.09 1.12 25.54
C THR A 221 17.91 0.48 24.42
N SER A 222 17.28 0.12 23.30
CA SER A 222 17.97 -0.49 22.16
C SER A 222 18.70 0.57 21.32
N ASN A 223 19.86 0.22 20.76
CA ASN A 223 20.63 1.05 19.84
C ASN A 223 19.75 1.47 18.64
N LEU A 224 19.07 0.50 18.03
CA LEU A 224 18.09 0.71 16.96
C LEU A 224 16.86 -0.16 17.19
N THR A 225 15.70 0.35 16.76
CA THR A 225 14.46 -0.43 16.67
C THR A 225 13.98 -0.45 15.23
N PHE A 226 13.75 -1.64 14.70
CA PHE A 226 13.15 -1.88 13.40
C PHE A 226 11.71 -2.28 13.59
N TRP A 227 10.82 -1.80 12.73
CA TRP A 227 9.45 -2.26 12.68
C TRP A 227 9.23 -3.03 11.39
N PHE A 228 8.34 -4.01 11.41
CA PHE A 228 7.87 -4.65 10.20
C PHE A 228 6.43 -5.09 10.35
N GLY A 229 5.73 -5.19 9.23
CA GLY A 229 4.32 -5.59 9.16
C GLY A 229 3.96 -5.84 7.71
N HIS A 230 2.73 -6.26 7.45
CA HIS A 230 2.33 -6.54 6.07
C HIS A 230 1.95 -5.28 5.31
N TYR A 231 0.95 -4.55 5.82
CA TYR A 231 0.44 -3.34 5.17
C TYR A 231 1.43 -2.17 5.34
N PRO A 232 1.71 -1.41 4.27
CA PRO A 232 2.22 -0.06 4.38
C PRO A 232 1.31 0.78 5.28
N THR A 233 1.88 1.72 6.03
CA THR A 233 1.09 2.58 6.92
C THR A 233 0.08 3.44 6.16
N SER A 234 0.27 3.61 4.85
CA SER A 234 -0.66 4.30 3.96
C SER A 234 -1.98 3.55 3.73
N THR A 235 -2.01 2.23 3.95
CA THR A 235 -3.19 1.37 3.80
C THR A 235 -3.69 0.77 5.12
N ILE A 236 -3.28 1.35 6.26
CA ILE A 236 -3.78 0.98 7.59
C ILE A 236 -4.78 2.02 8.07
N VAL A 237 -5.98 1.59 8.43
CA VAL A 237 -6.94 2.39 9.18
C VAL A 237 -6.59 2.29 10.67
N SER A 238 -6.21 3.42 11.26
CA SER A 238 -5.88 3.52 12.68
C SER A 238 -6.68 4.64 13.37
N PRO A 239 -7.23 4.39 14.57
CA PRO A 239 -7.95 5.41 15.34
C PRO A 239 -7.01 6.41 16.05
N PHE A 240 -5.70 6.16 16.02
CA PHE A 240 -4.67 6.98 16.64
C PHE A 240 -3.54 7.31 15.66
N ALA A 241 -2.62 8.19 16.07
CA ALA A 241 -1.51 8.63 15.23
C ALA A 241 -0.40 7.55 15.11
N LEU A 242 -0.70 6.42 14.46
CA LEU A 242 0.20 5.26 14.33
C LEU A 242 1.61 5.63 13.87
N ARG A 243 1.74 6.44 12.81
CA ARG A 243 3.05 6.88 12.28
C ARG A 243 3.86 7.67 13.30
N SER A 244 3.21 8.38 14.23
CA SER A 244 3.89 9.08 15.33
C SER A 244 4.41 8.10 16.38
N ILE A 245 3.66 7.03 16.67
CA ILE A 245 4.11 5.96 17.58
C ILE A 245 5.30 5.22 16.96
N ILE A 246 5.20 4.82 15.69
CA ILE A 246 6.30 4.19 14.94
C ILE A 246 7.52 5.12 14.94
N GLY A 247 7.36 6.37 14.49
CA GLY A 247 8.45 7.35 14.41
C GLY A 247 9.10 7.66 15.75
N SER A 248 8.41 7.46 16.88
CA SER A 248 9.01 7.65 18.21
C SER A 248 10.16 6.68 18.51
N SER A 249 10.20 5.49 17.89
CA SER A 249 11.21 4.45 18.13
C SER A 249 11.89 3.92 16.88
N ALA A 250 11.20 3.86 15.75
CA ALA A 250 11.66 3.20 14.55
C ALA A 250 12.85 3.93 13.90
N TYR A 251 13.80 3.13 13.42
CA TYR A 251 14.72 3.49 12.36
C TYR A 251 14.01 3.35 10.99
N ALA A 252 13.38 2.19 10.76
CA ALA A 252 12.63 1.89 9.55
C ALA A 252 11.39 1.02 9.84
N TYR A 253 10.40 1.10 8.98
CA TYR A 253 9.23 0.21 8.87
C TYR A 253 9.32 -0.58 7.56
N PHE A 254 9.49 -1.90 7.66
CA PHE A 254 9.56 -2.82 6.54
C PHE A 254 8.20 -3.43 6.25
N CYS A 255 7.71 -3.33 5.02
CA CYS A 255 6.37 -3.82 4.64
C CYS A 255 6.34 -4.46 3.25
N GLY A 256 5.15 -4.96 2.87
CA GLY A 256 4.85 -5.61 1.60
C GLY A 256 3.50 -5.15 1.01
N HIS A 257 2.62 -6.10 0.69
CA HIS A 257 1.19 -5.94 0.38
C HIS A 257 0.85 -5.31 -0.99
N LEU A 258 1.60 -4.29 -1.42
CA LEU A 258 1.28 -3.58 -2.66
C LEU A 258 1.96 -4.20 -3.90
N HIS A 259 2.89 -5.13 -3.72
CA HIS A 259 3.59 -5.84 -4.81
C HIS A 259 4.22 -4.89 -5.84
N THR A 260 4.79 -3.76 -5.42
CA THR A 260 5.26 -2.70 -6.36
C THR A 260 4.21 -2.28 -7.40
N LEU A 261 2.92 -2.37 -7.04
CA LEU A 261 1.77 -2.22 -7.94
C LEU A 261 1.90 -3.07 -9.21
N LEU A 262 2.06 -4.38 -9.03
CA LEU A 262 2.27 -5.36 -10.10
C LEU A 262 3.57 -5.10 -10.89
N GLY A 263 4.60 -4.57 -10.23
CA GLY A 263 5.90 -4.23 -10.86
C GLY A 263 5.96 -2.85 -11.52
N TRP A 264 4.87 -2.07 -11.55
CA TRP A 264 4.82 -0.78 -12.23
C TRP A 264 5.49 0.35 -11.44
N VAL A 265 5.59 0.20 -10.12
CA VAL A 265 6.16 1.18 -9.19
C VAL A 265 7.22 0.48 -8.33
N PRO A 266 8.43 0.23 -8.87
CA PRO A 266 9.50 -0.40 -8.11
C PRO A 266 10.06 0.56 -7.05
N LYS A 267 10.70 -0.01 -6.01
CA LYS A 267 11.37 0.75 -4.94
C LYS A 267 10.41 1.72 -4.23
N MET A 268 9.29 1.21 -3.71
CA MET A 268 8.32 1.98 -2.92
C MET A 268 8.87 2.33 -1.54
N TYR A 269 9.76 3.32 -1.56
CA TYR A 269 10.46 3.84 -0.41
C TYR A 269 10.02 5.28 -0.14
N GLY A 270 9.95 5.64 1.13
CA GLY A 270 9.71 7.02 1.54
C GLY A 270 10.32 7.33 2.89
N LEU A 271 10.70 8.58 3.08
CA LEU A 271 10.97 9.13 4.41
C LEU A 271 9.66 9.65 4.98
N GLN A 272 9.21 9.06 6.09
CA GLN A 272 8.05 9.56 6.80
C GLN A 272 8.40 10.88 7.51
N PRO A 273 7.45 11.81 7.64
CA PRO A 273 7.67 13.08 8.34
C PRO A 273 8.13 12.91 9.79
N GLN A 274 7.79 11.77 10.41
CA GLN A 274 8.19 11.40 11.77
C GLN A 274 9.63 10.84 11.84
N GLY A 275 10.39 10.84 10.75
CA GLY A 275 11.83 10.59 10.74
C GLY A 275 12.27 9.14 10.68
N PHE A 276 11.43 8.26 10.14
CA PHE A 276 11.78 6.87 9.86
C PHE A 276 11.59 6.55 8.37
N LEU A 277 12.36 5.58 7.87
CA LEU A 277 12.18 5.09 6.50
C LEU A 277 11.01 4.11 6.45
N GLU A 278 10.10 4.28 5.50
CA GLU A 278 9.10 3.27 5.16
C GLU A 278 9.50 2.61 3.85
N LEU A 279 9.69 1.29 3.90
CA LEU A 279 10.33 0.52 2.84
C LEU A 279 9.47 -0.70 2.49
N GLU A 280 8.57 -0.53 1.53
CA GLU A 280 7.91 -1.69 0.91
C GLU A 280 8.95 -2.48 0.11
N LEU A 281 8.87 -3.81 0.22
CA LEU A 281 9.68 -4.73 -0.55
C LEU A 281 8.81 -5.32 -1.66
N GLY A 282 9.36 -5.37 -2.88
CA GLY A 282 8.72 -6.07 -3.98
C GLY A 282 8.45 -7.53 -3.64
N ASP A 283 7.41 -8.08 -4.24
CA ASP A 283 6.88 -9.36 -3.81
C ASP A 283 7.76 -10.55 -4.19
N TRP A 284 7.64 -11.61 -3.38
CA TRP A 284 8.15 -12.91 -3.77
C TRP A 284 7.29 -13.54 -4.88
N ARG A 285 5.97 -13.44 -4.79
CA ARG A 285 4.96 -14.15 -5.61
C ARG A 285 5.18 -14.13 -7.12
N ASP A 286 5.50 -12.99 -7.69
CA ASP A 286 5.62 -12.77 -9.13
C ASP A 286 7.04 -12.27 -9.46
N ASN A 287 7.65 -11.46 -8.59
CA ASN A 287 8.94 -10.81 -8.89
C ASN A 287 10.17 -11.47 -8.25
N ARG A 288 9.99 -12.30 -7.21
CA ARG A 288 11.06 -13.02 -6.46
C ARG A 288 12.07 -12.07 -5.80
N TYR A 289 11.61 -10.96 -5.24
CA TYR A 289 12.49 -10.06 -4.50
C TYR A 289 12.75 -10.53 -3.07
N TYR A 290 13.96 -10.25 -2.59
CA TYR A 290 14.31 -10.30 -1.18
C TYR A 290 15.22 -9.11 -0.85
N ARG A 291 15.24 -8.68 0.41
CA ARG A 291 16.10 -7.58 0.87
C ARG A 291 17.12 -8.09 1.87
N ILE A 292 18.35 -7.61 1.74
CA ILE A 292 19.39 -7.75 2.77
C ILE A 292 19.56 -6.40 3.46
N VAL A 293 19.49 -6.38 4.78
CA VAL A 293 19.74 -5.20 5.61
C VAL A 293 20.94 -5.48 6.51
N ALA A 294 21.94 -4.61 6.47
CA ALA A 294 23.13 -4.67 7.31
C ALA A 294 23.18 -3.47 8.25
N VAL A 295 23.51 -3.74 9.51
CA VAL A 295 23.78 -2.73 10.53
C VAL A 295 25.25 -2.80 10.86
N ASP A 296 26.01 -1.80 10.44
CA ASP A 296 27.46 -1.71 10.58
C ASP A 296 27.79 -0.51 11.46
N HIS A 297 28.16 -0.77 12.72
CA HIS A 297 28.40 0.24 13.74
C HIS A 297 27.20 1.20 13.89
N ASP A 298 26.00 0.62 13.98
CA ASP A 298 24.70 1.31 14.06
C ASP A 298 24.32 2.15 12.83
N LEU A 299 25.08 2.10 11.73
CA LEU A 299 24.66 2.62 10.42
C LEU A 299 23.91 1.53 9.65
N VAL A 300 22.75 1.86 9.08
CA VAL A 300 21.88 0.84 8.43
C VAL A 300 21.93 0.95 6.91
N SER A 301 22.54 -0.01 6.22
CA SER A 301 22.52 -0.12 4.75
C SER A 301 21.63 -1.28 4.30
N PHE A 302 21.00 -1.19 3.13
CA PHE A 302 20.22 -2.29 2.59
C PHE A 302 20.31 -2.37 1.06
N ILE A 303 19.98 -3.54 0.52
CA ILE A 303 19.85 -3.80 -0.92
C ILE A 303 18.71 -4.77 -1.17
N ASP A 304 17.97 -4.51 -2.24
CA ASP A 304 16.92 -5.39 -2.76
C ASP A 304 17.52 -6.16 -3.94
N VAL A 305 17.31 -7.48 -3.94
CA VAL A 305 17.91 -8.39 -4.90
C VAL A 305 16.83 -9.28 -5.48
N ARG A 306 16.86 -9.47 -6.80
CA ARG A 306 15.98 -10.42 -7.46
C ARG A 306 16.58 -11.82 -7.38
N PHE A 307 15.83 -12.76 -6.82
CA PHE A 307 16.20 -14.17 -6.85
C PHE A 307 16.04 -14.75 -8.25
N SER A 308 16.92 -15.68 -8.59
CA SER A 308 16.84 -16.48 -9.81
C SER A 308 17.08 -17.95 -9.46
N PRO A 309 16.27 -18.90 -9.97
CA PRO A 309 16.49 -20.32 -9.77
C PRO A 309 17.80 -20.80 -10.42
N SER A 310 18.18 -20.24 -11.56
CA SER A 310 19.46 -20.54 -12.19
C SER A 310 20.58 -19.67 -11.60
N ILE A 311 21.70 -20.30 -11.28
CA ILE A 311 22.92 -19.64 -10.79
C ILE A 311 23.51 -18.73 -11.87
N SER A 312 23.40 -19.10 -13.15
CA SER A 312 23.97 -18.31 -14.26
C SER A 312 23.23 -17.00 -14.53
N SER A 313 21.96 -16.91 -14.15
CA SER A 313 21.14 -15.69 -14.25
C SER A 313 20.90 -15.03 -12.90
N ALA A 314 21.50 -15.56 -11.82
CA ALA A 314 21.39 -14.98 -10.49
C ALA A 314 22.30 -13.76 -10.34
N GLU A 315 21.87 -12.80 -9.53
CA GLU A 315 22.61 -11.56 -9.26
C GLU A 315 23.78 -11.76 -8.27
N TRP A 316 24.65 -12.74 -8.55
CA TRP A 316 25.89 -12.99 -7.80
C TRP A 316 27.09 -12.30 -8.46
N PRO A 317 28.10 -11.87 -7.69
CA PRO A 317 28.08 -11.68 -6.23
C PRO A 317 27.07 -10.59 -5.81
N VAL A 318 26.45 -10.72 -4.64
CA VAL A 318 25.63 -9.64 -4.05
C VAL A 318 26.56 -8.67 -3.31
N ILE A 319 26.49 -7.38 -3.65
CA ILE A 319 27.37 -6.33 -3.12
C ILE A 319 26.53 -5.32 -2.33
N LEU A 320 26.91 -5.04 -1.08
CA LEU A 320 26.30 -4.02 -0.24
C LEU A 320 27.40 -3.14 0.38
N VAL A 321 27.45 -1.86 0.03
CA VAL A 321 28.38 -0.90 0.63
C VAL A 321 27.79 -0.41 1.96
N THR A 322 28.46 -0.72 3.07
CA THR A 322 28.01 -0.35 4.42
C THR A 322 28.66 0.93 4.91
N ASN A 323 29.93 1.17 4.55
CA ASN A 323 30.61 2.44 4.80
C ASN A 323 31.44 2.86 3.58
N PRO A 324 31.25 4.06 3.02
CA PRO A 324 30.18 5.01 3.36
C PRO A 324 28.81 4.54 2.83
N LYS A 325 27.80 4.67 3.67
CA LYS A 325 26.41 4.28 3.36
C LYS A 325 25.77 5.18 2.28
N HIS A 326 24.74 4.66 1.64
CA HIS A 326 23.95 5.37 0.63
C HIS A 326 23.31 6.68 1.18
N ALA A 327 23.59 7.81 0.53
CA ALA A 327 23.26 9.16 1.03
C ALA A 327 21.76 9.38 1.27
N ASN A 328 20.88 8.92 0.37
CA ASN A 328 19.42 9.12 0.50
C ASN A 328 18.80 8.42 1.73
N PHE A 329 19.49 7.47 2.34
CA PHE A 329 18.96 6.69 3.47
C PHE A 329 19.59 7.09 4.81
N LEU A 330 20.42 8.14 4.83
CA LEU A 330 21.03 8.65 6.05
C LEU A 330 19.96 9.29 6.95
N LEU A 331 19.94 8.91 8.23
CA LEU A 331 19.04 9.47 9.25
C LEU A 331 19.84 9.98 10.46
N PRO A 332 20.47 11.17 10.40
CA PRO A 332 21.37 11.65 11.46
C PRO A 332 20.78 11.74 12.87
N LEU A 333 19.45 11.79 13.01
CA LEU A 333 18.75 11.78 14.30
C LEU A 333 18.46 10.36 14.84
N LYS A 334 18.65 9.32 14.02
CA LYS A 334 18.33 7.91 14.31
C LYS A 334 19.55 6.99 14.22
N GLU A 335 20.65 7.44 13.62
CA GLU A 335 21.89 6.67 13.48
C GLU A 335 23.12 7.59 13.64
N PRO A 336 24.28 7.06 14.06
CA PRO A 336 25.48 7.86 14.32
C PRO A 336 26.22 8.23 13.03
N PHE A 337 25.65 9.14 12.24
CA PHE A 337 26.18 9.57 10.94
C PHE A 337 27.66 10.03 11.00
N TYR A 338 28.07 10.66 12.09
CA TYR A 338 29.45 11.12 12.32
C TYR A 338 30.51 10.01 12.23
N ARG A 339 30.13 8.73 12.40
CA ARG A 339 31.06 7.59 12.30
C ARG A 339 31.63 7.40 10.90
N ILE A 340 30.95 7.87 9.85
CA ILE A 340 31.49 7.84 8.48
C ILE A 340 32.73 8.73 8.39
N GLU A 341 32.66 9.94 8.93
CA GLU A 341 33.76 10.90 8.96
C GLU A 341 34.93 10.47 9.85
N GLN A 342 34.67 9.67 10.89
CA GLN A 342 35.69 9.14 11.80
C GLN A 342 36.25 7.76 11.38
N SER A 343 35.77 7.19 10.27
CA SER A 343 36.21 5.87 9.80
C SER A 343 37.57 5.92 9.11
N ASP A 344 38.34 4.84 9.19
CA ASP A 344 39.60 4.67 8.45
C ASP A 344 39.49 3.67 7.28
N HIS A 345 38.33 3.01 7.11
CA HIS A 345 38.08 2.06 6.03
C HIS A 345 36.70 2.21 5.37
N ILE A 346 36.67 2.08 4.04
CA ILE A 346 35.48 1.69 3.28
C ILE A 346 35.16 0.23 3.60
N ARG A 347 33.89 -0.09 3.86
CA ARG A 347 33.41 -1.44 4.20
C ARG A 347 32.31 -1.88 3.24
N ILE A 348 32.46 -3.10 2.74
CA ILE A 348 31.63 -3.67 1.68
C ILE A 348 31.35 -5.13 2.02
N LEU A 349 30.07 -5.50 2.12
CA LEU A 349 29.68 -6.89 2.18
C LEU A 349 29.52 -7.46 0.78
N VAL A 350 30.18 -8.59 0.53
CA VAL A 350 30.12 -9.32 -0.74
C VAL A 350 29.84 -10.79 -0.47
N TRP A 351 28.66 -11.23 -0.88
CA TRP A 351 28.25 -12.63 -0.81
C TRP A 351 28.31 -13.27 -2.20
N SER A 352 28.87 -14.47 -2.29
CA SER A 352 28.80 -15.32 -3.49
C SER A 352 28.85 -16.79 -3.07
N PRO A 353 28.17 -17.70 -3.80
CA PRO A 353 28.36 -19.14 -3.64
C PRO A 353 29.80 -19.59 -3.98
N TYR A 354 30.56 -18.78 -4.70
CA TYR A 354 31.96 -19.03 -5.05
C TYR A 354 32.89 -18.05 -4.34
N SER A 355 34.15 -18.42 -4.18
CA SER A 355 35.17 -17.53 -3.62
C SER A 355 35.28 -16.24 -4.43
N VAL A 356 35.18 -15.09 -3.76
CA VAL A 356 35.38 -13.78 -4.40
C VAL A 356 36.85 -13.61 -4.77
N LYS A 357 37.11 -13.31 -6.04
CA LYS A 357 38.46 -13.13 -6.63
C LYS A 357 39.01 -11.73 -6.34
N TYR A 358 38.21 -10.69 -6.54
CA TYR A 358 38.57 -9.32 -6.19
C TYR A 358 37.32 -8.47 -5.95
N VAL A 359 37.50 -7.40 -5.19
CA VAL A 359 36.52 -6.33 -4.99
C VAL A 359 37.26 -5.02 -5.25
N SER A 360 36.92 -4.29 -6.31
CA SER A 360 37.57 -3.02 -6.66
C SER A 360 36.65 -1.84 -6.41
N VAL A 361 37.21 -0.74 -5.89
CA VAL A 361 36.48 0.46 -5.50
C VAL A 361 36.97 1.65 -6.32
N SER A 362 36.01 2.44 -6.82
CA SER A 362 36.24 3.74 -7.44
C SER A 362 35.33 4.79 -6.78
N ILE A 363 35.82 6.02 -6.61
CA ILE A 363 35.03 7.16 -6.16
C ILE A 363 35.13 8.26 -7.20
N ASP A 364 33.98 8.81 -7.61
CA ASP A 364 33.88 9.87 -8.63
C ASP A 364 34.65 9.56 -9.92
N GLY A 365 34.61 8.28 -10.33
CA GLY A 365 35.32 7.77 -11.52
C GLY A 365 36.80 7.46 -11.31
N VAL A 366 37.38 7.79 -10.15
CA VAL A 366 38.79 7.54 -9.82
C VAL A 366 38.93 6.22 -9.08
N LYS A 367 39.70 5.28 -9.63
CA LYS A 367 39.97 3.99 -8.99
C LYS A 367 40.86 4.17 -7.76
N LEU A 368 40.38 3.74 -6.60
CA LEU A 368 41.13 3.78 -5.34
C LEU A 368 41.97 2.53 -5.10
N GLY A 369 41.44 1.35 -5.44
CA GLY A 369 42.16 0.10 -5.22
C GLY A 369 41.26 -1.13 -5.13
N ASN A 370 41.84 -2.24 -4.69
CA ASN A 370 41.12 -3.47 -4.41
C ASN A 370 41.00 -3.67 -2.89
N ALA A 371 39.78 -3.88 -2.40
CA ALA A 371 39.49 -4.17 -1.01
C ALA A 371 39.97 -5.58 -0.63
N THR A 372 40.46 -5.73 0.59
CA THR A 372 40.92 -7.00 1.17
C THR A 372 39.89 -7.53 2.16
N ARG A 373 39.96 -8.80 2.56
CA ARG A 373 39.02 -9.33 3.56
C ARG A 373 39.30 -8.70 4.94
N ALA A 374 38.23 -8.41 5.67
CA ALA A 374 38.33 -7.87 7.02
C ALA A 374 39.06 -8.84 7.96
N ARG A 375 39.82 -8.26 8.90
CA ARG A 375 40.56 -9.00 9.92
C ARG A 375 39.59 -9.57 10.96
N ILE A 376 39.70 -10.87 11.23
CA ILE A 376 38.96 -11.52 12.31
C ILE A 376 39.77 -11.39 13.59
N LEU A 377 39.20 -10.76 14.62
CA LEU A 377 39.86 -10.63 15.92
C LEU A 377 39.84 -11.97 16.67
N PRO A 378 40.87 -12.29 17.48
CA PRO A 378 40.98 -13.58 18.19
C PRO A 378 39.78 -13.93 19.09
N ASN A 379 39.07 -12.90 19.59
CA ASN A 379 37.93 -13.03 20.50
C ASN A 379 36.60 -12.58 19.85
N ALA A 380 36.58 -12.38 18.53
CA ALA A 380 35.34 -12.02 17.84
C ALA A 380 34.37 -13.22 17.88
N THR A 381 33.18 -13.00 18.44
CA THR A 381 32.05 -13.92 18.30
C THR A 381 31.50 -13.81 16.89
N VAL A 382 32.20 -14.43 15.94
CA VAL A 382 31.74 -14.57 14.56
C VAL A 382 30.76 -15.74 14.51
N PRO A 383 29.63 -15.65 13.78
CA PRO A 383 28.83 -16.82 13.44
C PRO A 383 29.73 -17.89 12.82
N ASP A 384 29.55 -19.15 13.22
CA ASP A 384 30.31 -20.35 12.81
C ASP A 384 31.28 -20.14 11.62
N LEU A 385 32.59 -20.21 11.91
CA LEU A 385 33.73 -19.92 11.02
C LEU A 385 33.88 -20.88 9.83
N SER A 386 32.90 -21.76 9.58
CA SER A 386 32.95 -22.73 8.48
C SER A 386 32.86 -22.09 7.08
N LEU A 387 32.53 -20.80 6.97
CA LEU A 387 32.34 -20.08 5.70
C LEU A 387 33.21 -18.81 5.59
N PRO A 388 33.56 -18.37 4.36
CA PRO A 388 34.41 -17.21 4.16
C PRO A 388 33.76 -15.92 4.66
N ASN A 389 34.52 -15.10 5.40
CA ASN A 389 34.13 -13.76 5.82
C ASN A 389 33.63 -12.91 4.63
N PRO A 390 32.36 -12.45 4.60
CA PRO A 390 31.82 -11.67 3.49
C PRO A 390 32.24 -10.19 3.49
N LEU A 391 32.88 -9.70 4.56
CA LEU A 391 33.27 -8.30 4.67
C LEU A 391 34.63 -8.04 4.00
N PHE A 392 34.63 -7.08 3.08
CA PHE A 392 35.80 -6.52 2.43
C PHE A 392 36.01 -5.08 2.88
N VAL A 393 37.27 -4.70 3.06
CA VAL A 393 37.68 -3.39 3.59
C VAL A 393 38.75 -2.77 2.69
N LEU A 394 38.69 -1.45 2.52
CA LEU A 394 39.70 -0.68 1.80
C LEU A 394 40.08 0.55 2.64
N PRO A 395 41.36 0.76 2.98
CA PRO A 395 41.79 1.97 3.67
C PRO A 395 41.39 3.23 2.89
N TRP A 396 40.89 4.23 3.59
CA TRP A 396 40.56 5.53 2.99
C TRP A 396 40.77 6.67 3.98
N ASN A 397 40.78 7.90 3.48
CA ASN A 397 40.80 9.10 4.32
C ASN A 397 39.52 9.91 4.07
N PRO A 398 38.50 9.83 4.95
CA PRO A 398 37.21 10.49 4.75
C PRO A 398 37.31 12.02 4.63
N ALA A 399 38.37 12.64 5.19
CA ALA A 399 38.60 14.08 5.11
C ALA A 399 38.69 14.60 3.66
N ILE A 400 39.10 13.75 2.72
CA ILE A 400 39.16 14.08 1.27
C ILE A 400 37.75 14.34 0.71
N TRP A 401 36.73 13.69 1.26
CA TRP A 401 35.33 13.73 0.80
C TRP A 401 34.38 14.42 1.80
N SER A 402 34.89 15.00 2.90
CA SER A 402 34.12 15.80 3.85
C SER A 402 33.89 17.22 3.30
N THR A 403 33.23 17.30 2.14
CA THR A 403 33.00 18.55 1.39
C THR A 403 31.62 19.17 1.65
N GLY A 404 30.77 18.50 2.43
CA GLY A 404 29.35 18.83 2.54
C GLY A 404 28.50 18.46 1.31
N SER A 405 29.10 17.83 0.29
CA SER A 405 28.46 17.47 -0.98
C SER A 405 28.39 15.96 -1.19
N VAL A 406 27.43 15.51 -2.01
CA VAL A 406 27.25 14.10 -2.35
C VAL A 406 28.32 13.65 -3.36
N HIS A 407 28.96 12.53 -3.07
CA HIS A 407 29.93 11.85 -3.92
C HIS A 407 29.35 10.51 -4.42
N THR A 408 29.98 9.89 -5.41
CA THR A 408 29.54 8.59 -5.95
C THR A 408 30.60 7.53 -5.74
N ILE A 409 30.24 6.43 -5.07
CA ILE A 409 31.08 5.23 -4.94
C ILE A 409 30.60 4.15 -5.89
N GLN A 410 31.53 3.53 -6.60
CA GLN A 410 31.32 2.39 -7.48
C GLN A 410 32.15 1.21 -6.97
N VAL A 411 31.51 0.06 -6.83
CA VAL A 411 32.13 -1.18 -6.39
C VAL A 411 31.87 -2.26 -7.41
N VAL A 412 32.93 -2.94 -7.82
CA VAL A 412 32.89 -4.09 -8.71
C VAL A 412 33.43 -5.30 -7.96
N ALA A 413 32.67 -6.39 -7.93
CA ALA A 413 33.15 -7.67 -7.40
C ALA A 413 33.06 -8.75 -8.47
N GLN A 414 34.07 -9.62 -8.51
CA GLN A 414 34.07 -10.81 -9.36
C GLN A 414 34.46 -12.03 -8.55
N ASP A 415 33.77 -13.15 -8.75
CA ASP A 415 34.13 -14.43 -8.15
C ASP A 415 35.02 -15.30 -9.06
N VAL A 416 35.52 -16.41 -8.52
CA VAL A 416 36.38 -17.36 -9.26
C VAL A 416 35.66 -18.07 -10.41
N ASN A 417 34.32 -18.10 -10.41
CA ASN A 417 33.51 -18.66 -11.48
C ASN A 417 33.27 -17.66 -12.62
N GLY A 418 33.79 -16.44 -12.50
CA GLY A 418 33.68 -15.41 -13.51
C GLY A 418 32.43 -14.53 -13.37
N ASN A 419 31.55 -14.78 -12.40
CA ASN A 419 30.39 -13.91 -12.17
C ASN A 419 30.90 -12.56 -11.69
N ARG A 420 30.48 -11.48 -12.37
CA ARG A 420 30.89 -10.10 -12.09
C ARG A 420 29.66 -9.24 -11.87
N ARG A 421 29.63 -8.49 -10.77
CA ARG A 421 28.60 -7.49 -10.49
C ARG A 421 29.22 -6.14 -10.19
N GLU A 422 28.46 -5.11 -10.48
CA GLU A 422 28.81 -3.72 -10.26
C GLU A 422 27.65 -3.01 -9.55
N VAL A 423 27.97 -2.26 -8.50
CA VAL A 423 27.01 -1.47 -7.73
C VAL A 423 27.56 -0.06 -7.60
N THR A 424 26.70 0.92 -7.86
CA THR A 424 27.01 2.34 -7.75
C THR A 424 25.99 2.98 -6.81
N GLN A 425 26.46 3.78 -5.86
CA GLN A 425 25.57 4.55 -4.97
C GLN A 425 26.13 5.94 -4.66
N PRO A 426 25.25 6.94 -4.44
CA PRO A 426 25.66 8.20 -3.85
C PRO A 426 25.98 7.99 -2.37
N PHE A 427 27.00 8.65 -1.85
CA PHE A 427 27.33 8.69 -0.44
C PHE A 427 27.64 10.11 0.02
N LEU A 428 27.58 10.33 1.33
CA LEU A 428 27.86 11.61 1.97
C LEU A 428 28.72 11.35 3.21
N VAL A 429 29.78 12.13 3.42
CA VAL A 429 30.64 12.03 4.62
C VAL A 429 30.16 12.97 5.73
N SER A 430 29.81 14.19 5.35
CA SER A 430 29.31 15.24 6.25
C SER A 430 28.27 16.10 5.52
N GLY A 431 27.39 16.78 6.25
CA GLY A 431 26.37 17.67 5.69
C GLY A 431 24.94 17.16 5.86
N THR A 432 24.03 17.67 5.03
CA THR A 432 22.59 17.30 5.10
C THR A 432 22.28 16.23 4.07
N PRO A 433 21.70 15.09 4.45
CA PRO A 433 21.27 14.07 3.50
C PRO A 433 20.27 14.64 2.48
N PRO A 434 20.38 14.25 1.20
CA PRO A 434 19.50 14.78 0.14
C PRO A 434 18.06 14.26 0.21
N TRP A 435 17.82 13.07 0.78
CA TRP A 435 16.50 12.40 0.83
C TRP A 435 15.73 12.42 -0.49
N ASN A 436 16.43 12.16 -1.60
CA ASN A 436 15.83 12.15 -2.94
C ASN A 436 15.05 10.85 -3.17
N PHE A 437 13.77 10.84 -2.79
CA PHE A 437 12.82 9.76 -3.09
C PHE A 437 11.96 10.10 -4.31
N PRO A 438 11.77 9.17 -5.26
CA PRO A 438 10.88 9.41 -6.39
C PRO A 438 9.43 9.63 -5.93
N PHE A 439 8.75 10.63 -6.50
CA PHE A 439 7.42 11.06 -6.05
C PHE A 439 6.37 9.96 -6.06
N ILE A 440 6.24 9.20 -7.17
CA ILE A 440 5.19 8.18 -7.32
C ILE A 440 5.35 7.03 -6.32
N PRO A 441 6.52 6.35 -6.21
CA PRO A 441 6.75 5.35 -5.16
C PRO A 441 6.55 5.91 -3.74
N SER A 442 7.03 7.12 -3.48
CA SER A 442 6.88 7.76 -2.16
C SER A 442 5.42 8.07 -1.83
N LEU A 443 4.61 8.49 -2.81
CA LEU A 443 3.18 8.77 -2.63
C LEU A 443 2.45 7.55 -2.06
N PHE A 444 2.77 6.35 -2.56
CA PHE A 444 2.09 5.11 -2.16
C PHE A 444 2.38 4.64 -0.74
N VAL A 445 3.50 5.05 -0.14
CA VAL A 445 3.87 4.66 1.23
C VAL A 445 3.73 5.80 2.24
N THR A 446 3.94 7.05 1.82
CA THR A 446 3.90 8.22 2.72
C THR A 446 2.54 8.90 2.84
N SER A 447 1.64 8.74 1.86
CA SER A 447 0.30 9.34 1.93
C SER A 447 -0.62 8.54 2.84
N ASP A 448 -1.65 9.18 3.41
CA ASP A 448 -2.74 8.45 4.08
C ASP A 448 -3.83 8.12 3.06
N HIS A 449 -3.78 6.94 2.44
CA HIS A 449 -4.76 6.58 1.40
C HIS A 449 -6.15 6.33 1.98
N THR A 450 -6.25 5.93 3.24
CA THR A 450 -7.54 5.77 3.93
C THR A 450 -8.27 7.11 4.03
N PHE A 451 -7.56 8.15 4.49
CA PHE A 451 -8.08 9.51 4.58
C PHE A 451 -8.40 10.08 3.19
N ASN A 452 -7.49 9.91 2.22
CA ASN A 452 -7.66 10.44 0.87
C ASN A 452 -8.88 9.85 0.16
N ILE A 453 -9.07 8.52 0.23
CA ILE A 453 -10.22 7.84 -0.39
C ILE A 453 -11.53 8.28 0.26
N ARG A 454 -11.59 8.34 1.59
CA ARG A 454 -12.77 8.82 2.33
C ARG A 454 -13.10 10.27 1.96
N THR A 455 -12.08 11.13 1.88
CA THR A 455 -12.25 12.53 1.49
C THR A 455 -12.79 12.65 0.07
N LEU A 456 -12.23 11.88 -0.88
CA LEU A 456 -12.71 11.87 -2.26
C LEU A 456 -14.18 11.47 -2.34
N PHE A 457 -14.59 10.43 -1.62
CA PHE A 457 -15.97 9.99 -1.56
C PHE A 457 -16.90 11.12 -1.06
N TYR A 458 -16.60 11.74 0.09
CA TYR A 458 -17.45 12.79 0.63
C TYR A 458 -17.44 14.07 -0.20
N VAL A 459 -16.34 14.40 -0.89
CA VAL A 459 -16.28 15.52 -1.83
C VAL A 459 -17.19 15.25 -3.04
N LEU A 460 -17.13 14.04 -3.61
CA LEU A 460 -17.99 13.63 -4.72
C LEU A 460 -19.47 13.62 -4.31
N TRP A 461 -19.77 13.06 -3.13
CA TRP A 461 -21.10 13.04 -2.55
C TRP A 461 -21.63 14.45 -2.32
N SER A 462 -20.83 15.34 -1.70
CA SER A 462 -21.20 16.73 -1.42
C SER A 462 -21.44 17.52 -2.70
N TYR A 463 -20.64 17.27 -3.74
CA TYR A 463 -20.85 17.86 -5.06
C TYR A 463 -22.21 17.45 -5.64
N LEU A 464 -22.55 16.16 -5.63
CA LEU A 464 -23.82 15.67 -6.16
C LEU A 464 -25.02 16.16 -5.34
N PHE A 465 -24.88 16.20 -4.01
CA PHE A 465 -25.89 16.74 -3.12
C PHE A 465 -26.12 18.24 -3.38
N GLY A 466 -25.03 19.01 -3.47
CA GLY A 466 -25.05 20.44 -3.78
C GLY A 466 -25.63 20.76 -5.15
N LEU A 467 -25.38 19.93 -6.17
CA LEU A 467 -25.96 20.07 -7.51
C LEU A 467 -27.50 20.07 -7.50
N ILE A 468 -28.12 19.41 -6.52
CA ILE A 468 -29.59 19.34 -6.38
C ILE A 468 -30.08 20.41 -5.42
N VAL A 469 -29.44 20.56 -4.25
CA VAL A 469 -29.92 21.46 -3.19
C VAL A 469 -29.73 22.94 -3.55
N ILE A 470 -28.58 23.33 -4.11
CA ILE A 470 -28.30 24.75 -4.39
C ILE A 470 -29.31 25.32 -5.40
N PRO A 471 -29.57 24.70 -6.57
CA PRO A 471 -30.54 25.26 -7.51
C PRO A 471 -31.97 25.28 -6.95
N ARG A 472 -32.30 24.36 -6.05
CA ARG A 472 -33.61 24.30 -5.37
C ARG A 472 -33.80 25.47 -4.41
N LEU A 473 -32.81 25.73 -3.55
CA LEU A 473 -32.85 26.83 -2.57
C LEU A 473 -32.91 28.21 -3.26
N PHE A 474 -32.13 28.39 -4.32
CA PHE A 474 -32.08 29.65 -5.07
C PHE A 474 -33.01 29.67 -6.28
N SER A 475 -33.96 28.73 -6.38
CA SER A 475 -34.81 28.55 -7.55
C SER A 475 -35.50 29.85 -7.99
N ARG A 476 -36.05 30.64 -7.07
CA ARG A 476 -36.70 31.94 -7.38
C ARG A 476 -35.74 32.98 -7.96
N TYR A 477 -34.51 33.04 -7.46
CA TYR A 477 -33.49 33.97 -7.96
C TYR A 477 -32.93 33.49 -9.30
N LEU A 478 -32.63 32.20 -9.40
CA LEU A 478 -32.14 31.56 -10.62
C LEU A 478 -33.20 31.59 -11.72
N HIS A 479 -34.48 31.42 -11.44
CA HIS A 479 -35.54 31.58 -12.44
C HIS A 479 -35.63 33.03 -12.97
N ARG A 480 -35.36 34.04 -12.13
CA ARG A 480 -35.38 35.46 -12.55
C ARG A 480 -34.16 35.87 -13.38
N HIS A 481 -32.98 35.34 -13.05
CA HIS A 481 -31.72 35.66 -13.76
C HIS A 481 -31.41 34.70 -14.91
N ALA A 482 -32.00 33.50 -14.91
CA ALA A 482 -31.66 32.44 -15.84
C ALA A 482 -32.86 32.09 -16.73
N TRP A 483 -33.19 33.01 -17.63
CA TRP A 483 -33.72 32.62 -18.94
C TRP A 483 -32.59 31.97 -19.76
N SER A 484 -32.02 30.86 -19.26
CA SER A 484 -30.68 30.45 -19.67
C SER A 484 -30.65 29.89 -21.10
N ARG A 485 -29.73 30.40 -21.92
CA ARG A 485 -29.44 29.89 -23.27
C ARG A 485 -28.86 28.46 -23.29
N SER A 486 -28.72 27.75 -22.16
CA SER A 486 -28.18 26.39 -22.10
C SER A 486 -29.23 25.36 -21.69
N ARG A 487 -29.36 24.28 -22.49
CA ARG A 487 -30.25 23.15 -22.19
C ARG A 487 -29.91 22.47 -20.85
N LEU A 488 -28.62 22.33 -20.55
CA LEU A 488 -28.16 21.66 -19.33
C LEU A 488 -28.55 22.43 -18.06
N PHE A 489 -28.43 23.75 -18.06
CA PHE A 489 -28.76 24.54 -16.88
C PHE A 489 -30.27 24.55 -16.62
N ALA A 490 -31.09 24.74 -17.67
CA ALA A 490 -32.54 24.66 -17.56
C ALA A 490 -33.01 23.28 -17.04
N GLY A 491 -32.38 22.21 -17.53
CA GLY A 491 -32.68 20.85 -17.09
C GLY A 491 -32.28 20.56 -15.66
N LEU A 492 -31.11 21.05 -15.22
CA LEU A 492 -30.66 20.91 -13.84
C LEU A 492 -31.59 21.66 -12.88
N LEU A 493 -31.98 22.89 -13.24
CA LEU A 493 -32.92 23.67 -12.44
C LEU A 493 -34.28 22.96 -12.32
N ARG A 494 -34.81 22.41 -13.43
CA ARG A 494 -36.06 21.65 -13.43
C ARG A 494 -35.96 20.36 -12.60
N LEU A 495 -34.85 19.63 -12.71
CA LEU A 495 -34.59 18.43 -11.91
C LEU A 495 -34.58 18.77 -10.41
N ALA A 496 -33.93 19.87 -10.02
CA ALA A 496 -33.82 20.31 -8.64
C ALA A 496 -35.13 20.92 -8.08
N SER A 497 -35.90 21.61 -8.91
CA SER A 497 -37.14 22.28 -8.49
C SER A 497 -38.37 21.37 -8.49
N THR A 498 -38.32 20.23 -9.17
CA THR A 498 -39.45 19.28 -9.24
C THR A 498 -39.31 18.19 -8.19
N ASP A 499 -40.27 18.11 -7.28
CA ASP A 499 -40.26 17.20 -6.12
C ASP A 499 -40.19 15.73 -6.51
N THR A 500 -40.81 15.35 -7.63
CA THR A 500 -40.81 13.98 -8.15
C THR A 500 -39.42 13.48 -8.56
N PHE A 501 -38.48 14.38 -8.83
CA PHE A 501 -37.08 14.03 -9.13
C PHE A 501 -36.15 14.34 -7.96
N ALA A 502 -36.30 15.51 -7.33
CA ALA A 502 -35.37 15.97 -6.31
C ALA A 502 -35.37 15.09 -5.06
N TYR A 503 -36.55 14.77 -4.50
CA TYR A 503 -36.61 14.00 -3.25
C TYR A 503 -36.06 12.56 -3.41
N PRO A 504 -36.44 11.78 -4.45
CA PRO A 504 -35.87 10.44 -4.63
C PRO A 504 -34.34 10.45 -4.78
N LEU A 505 -33.78 11.44 -5.48
CA LEU A 505 -32.32 11.60 -5.60
C LEU A 505 -31.65 11.97 -4.28
N LEU A 506 -32.25 12.87 -3.50
CA LEU A 506 -31.72 13.25 -2.18
C LEU A 506 -31.80 12.10 -1.17
N ILE A 507 -32.91 11.35 -1.18
CA ILE A 507 -33.08 10.14 -0.36
C ILE A 507 -32.01 9.11 -0.74
N TYR A 508 -31.76 8.91 -2.03
CA TYR A 508 -30.70 8.02 -2.49
C TYR A 508 -29.31 8.47 -2.04
N LEU A 509 -28.98 9.76 -2.17
CA LEU A 509 -27.69 10.28 -1.71
C LEU A 509 -27.54 10.11 -0.19
N PHE A 510 -28.59 10.38 0.58
CA PHE A 510 -28.58 10.12 2.02
C PHE A 510 -28.35 8.63 2.31
N TYR A 511 -29.07 7.75 1.61
CA TYR A 511 -28.91 6.30 1.72
C TYR A 511 -27.49 5.83 1.41
N VAL A 512 -26.84 6.34 0.37
CA VAL A 512 -25.44 5.97 0.01
C VAL A 512 -24.46 6.28 1.16
N ALA A 513 -24.73 7.31 1.96
CA ALA A 513 -23.86 7.70 3.07
C ALA A 513 -24.13 6.93 4.37
N THR A 514 -25.35 6.39 4.58
CA THR A 514 -25.78 5.83 5.88
C THR A 514 -26.33 4.41 5.81
N GLY A 515 -26.85 4.00 4.67
CA GLY A 515 -27.54 2.73 4.46
C GLY A 515 -26.59 1.60 4.08
N PRO A 516 -27.04 0.34 4.22
CA PRO A 516 -26.25 -0.81 3.82
C PRO A 516 -26.11 -0.89 2.29
N ILE A 517 -24.89 -1.14 1.83
CA ILE A 517 -24.59 -1.48 0.44
C ILE A 517 -25.15 -2.87 0.16
N PHE A 518 -24.75 -3.85 0.97
CA PHE A 518 -25.24 -5.22 0.92
C PHE A 518 -25.04 -5.93 2.27
N MET A 519 -25.64 -7.12 2.40
CA MET A 519 -25.57 -7.96 3.59
C MET A 519 -25.34 -9.42 3.19
N GLY A 520 -24.61 -10.18 3.98
CA GLY A 520 -24.33 -11.59 3.68
C GLY A 520 -23.34 -12.24 4.64
N TYR A 521 -22.96 -13.48 4.37
CA TYR A 521 -21.90 -14.17 5.12
C TYR A 521 -20.54 -13.80 4.51
N LEU A 522 -19.89 -12.81 5.10
CA LEU A 522 -18.56 -12.34 4.69
C LEU A 522 -17.43 -13.06 5.43
N VAL A 523 -17.79 -13.82 6.46
CA VAL A 523 -16.94 -14.71 7.24
C VAL A 523 -17.79 -15.92 7.60
N ASP A 524 -17.23 -17.12 7.55
CA ASP A 524 -17.96 -18.33 7.85
C ASP A 524 -18.58 -18.27 9.26
N GLY A 525 -19.87 -18.60 9.31
CA GLY A 525 -20.68 -18.53 10.54
C GLY A 525 -21.10 -17.13 10.98
N HIS A 526 -20.69 -16.05 10.29
CA HIS A 526 -20.97 -14.68 10.72
C HIS A 526 -21.65 -13.86 9.61
N PHE A 527 -22.89 -13.45 9.89
CA PHE A 527 -23.63 -12.53 9.03
C PHE A 527 -23.11 -11.11 9.22
N ALA A 528 -22.89 -10.40 8.11
CA ALA A 528 -22.32 -9.06 8.09
C ALA A 528 -23.22 -8.07 7.35
N VAL A 529 -23.12 -6.81 7.77
CA VAL A 529 -23.78 -5.66 7.12
C VAL A 529 -22.70 -4.71 6.64
N VAL A 530 -22.67 -4.43 5.33
CA VAL A 530 -21.63 -3.61 4.70
C VAL A 530 -22.17 -2.21 4.44
N PHE A 531 -21.46 -1.20 4.92
CA PHE A 531 -21.73 0.21 4.73
C PHE A 531 -20.63 0.87 3.90
N SER A 532 -20.82 2.13 3.49
CA SER A 532 -19.76 2.91 2.83
C SER A 532 -18.56 3.20 3.73
N PHE A 533 -18.74 3.06 5.05
CA PHE A 533 -17.74 3.41 6.06
C PHE A 533 -17.14 2.20 6.79
N GLY A 534 -17.55 0.98 6.45
CA GLY A 534 -17.05 -0.23 7.09
C GLY A 534 -18.01 -1.40 7.05
N VAL A 535 -17.61 -2.49 7.71
CA VAL A 535 -18.35 -3.74 7.79
C VAL A 535 -18.65 -4.05 9.25
N TYR A 536 -19.93 -4.19 9.58
CA TYR A 536 -20.34 -4.69 10.88
C TYR A 536 -20.50 -6.22 10.82
N VAL A 537 -19.68 -6.96 11.58
CA VAL A 537 -19.66 -8.42 11.58
C VAL A 537 -19.18 -8.93 12.94
N GLY A 538 -19.80 -10.00 13.46
CA GLY A 538 -19.36 -10.64 14.71
C GLY A 538 -19.35 -9.73 15.94
N GLY A 539 -20.17 -8.67 15.97
CA GLY A 539 -20.20 -7.68 17.06
C GLY A 539 -19.20 -6.54 16.92
N SER A 540 -18.38 -6.54 15.88
CA SER A 540 -17.33 -5.55 15.63
C SER A 540 -17.61 -4.75 14.37
N LEU A 541 -17.29 -3.45 14.39
CA LEU A 541 -17.26 -2.60 13.20
C LEU A 541 -15.82 -2.51 12.69
N ILE A 542 -15.56 -3.16 11.56
CA ILE A 542 -14.27 -3.08 10.87
C ILE A 542 -14.34 -1.91 9.89
N ALA A 543 -13.53 -0.88 10.11
CA ALA A 543 -13.40 0.20 9.13
C ALA A 543 -12.69 -0.34 7.87
N GLU A 544 -13.32 -0.17 6.71
CA GLU A 544 -12.84 -0.76 5.45
C GLU A 544 -12.88 0.30 4.34
N SER A 545 -11.70 0.80 3.94
CA SER A 545 -11.61 1.91 2.99
C SER A 545 -12.00 1.51 1.57
N LEU A 546 -11.96 0.23 1.21
CA LEU A 546 -12.35 -0.23 -0.11
C LEU A 546 -13.86 -0.04 -0.37
N THR A 547 -14.69 0.00 0.67
CA THR A 547 -16.13 0.28 0.52
C THR A 547 -16.40 1.69 -0.04
N TYR A 548 -15.64 2.70 0.40
CA TYR A 548 -15.68 4.05 -0.17
C TYR A 548 -15.27 4.08 -1.65
N VAL A 549 -14.33 3.23 -2.07
CA VAL A 549 -13.93 3.13 -3.49
C VAL A 549 -15.11 2.62 -4.32
N TYR A 550 -15.77 1.54 -3.88
CA TYR A 550 -16.92 0.99 -4.59
C TYR A 550 -18.09 1.97 -4.65
N GLU A 551 -18.40 2.68 -3.57
CA GLU A 551 -19.43 3.71 -3.60
C GLU A 551 -19.03 4.94 -4.43
N SER A 552 -17.75 5.30 -4.48
CA SER A 552 -17.27 6.36 -5.36
C SER A 552 -17.44 5.98 -6.84
N ILE A 553 -17.12 4.74 -7.21
CA ILE A 553 -17.36 4.23 -8.58
C ILE A 553 -18.86 4.27 -8.89
N GLN A 554 -19.71 3.85 -7.95
CA GLN A 554 -21.17 3.90 -8.09
C GLN A 554 -21.68 5.32 -8.40
N LEU A 555 -21.26 6.30 -7.60
CA LEU A 555 -21.63 7.70 -7.77
C LEU A 555 -21.08 8.28 -9.08
N LEU A 556 -19.85 7.92 -9.48
CA LEU A 556 -19.26 8.35 -10.74
C LEU A 556 -20.01 7.79 -11.95
N VAL A 557 -20.33 6.50 -11.96
CA VAL A 557 -21.10 5.85 -13.03
C VAL A 557 -22.47 6.52 -13.17
N PHE A 558 -23.15 6.78 -12.04
CA PHE A 558 -24.41 7.52 -12.03
C PHE A 558 -24.25 8.96 -12.58
N CYS A 559 -23.23 9.68 -12.11
CA CYS A 559 -22.96 11.07 -12.51
C CYS A 559 -22.56 11.21 -13.98
N MET A 560 -21.86 10.23 -14.55
CA MET A 560 -21.32 10.32 -15.91
C MET A 560 -22.29 9.81 -16.98
N ILE A 561 -23.10 8.79 -16.66
CA ILE A 561 -24.00 8.15 -17.63
C ILE A 561 -25.41 8.70 -17.50
N VAL A 562 -25.95 8.65 -16.28
CA VAL A 562 -27.39 8.76 -16.05
C VAL A 562 -27.81 10.21 -15.85
N LEU A 563 -27.17 10.91 -14.91
CA LEU A 563 -27.51 12.27 -14.54
C LEU A 563 -27.49 13.26 -15.73
N PRO A 564 -26.49 13.24 -16.65
CA PRO A 564 -26.47 14.15 -17.79
C PRO A 564 -27.59 13.89 -18.78
N ALA A 565 -28.00 12.63 -18.98
CA ALA A 565 -29.10 12.26 -19.86
C ALA A 565 -30.43 12.83 -19.35
N PHE A 566 -30.69 12.70 -18.04
CA PHE A 566 -31.86 13.29 -17.39
C PHE A 566 -31.89 14.81 -17.49
N ILE A 567 -30.78 15.46 -17.09
CA ILE A 567 -30.64 16.92 -17.18
C ILE A 567 -30.87 17.39 -18.62
N TRP A 568 -30.28 16.71 -19.60
CA TRP A 568 -30.43 17.10 -21.00
C TRP A 568 -31.87 16.96 -21.48
N HIS A 569 -32.57 15.89 -21.12
CA HIS A 569 -33.97 15.66 -21.49
C HIS A 569 -34.91 16.71 -20.88
N LEU A 570 -34.82 16.95 -19.57
CA LEU A 570 -35.65 17.92 -18.85
C LEU A 570 -35.43 19.37 -19.34
N GLY A 571 -34.21 19.68 -19.78
CA GLY A 571 -33.86 20.98 -20.36
C GLY A 571 -34.52 21.28 -21.70
N LEU A 572 -34.83 20.24 -22.49
CA LEU A 572 -35.52 20.39 -23.77
C LEU A 572 -37.02 20.64 -23.58
N SER A 573 -37.68 19.87 -22.70
CA SER A 573 -39.11 20.05 -22.39
C SER A 573 -39.41 21.47 -21.91
N THR A 574 -38.49 22.06 -21.14
CA THR A 574 -38.63 23.45 -20.66
C THR A 574 -38.60 24.49 -21.78
N ARG A 575 -37.84 24.25 -22.85
CA ARG A 575 -37.81 25.15 -24.01
C ARG A 575 -39.05 25.03 -24.88
N LEU A 576 -39.53 23.80 -25.08
CA LEU A 576 -40.74 23.54 -25.87
C LEU A 576 -41.98 24.16 -25.21
N SER A 577 -42.11 24.04 -23.88
CA SER A 577 -43.19 24.71 -23.13
C SER A 577 -43.09 26.24 -23.14
N ALA A 578 -41.87 26.80 -23.18
CA ALA A 578 -41.67 28.25 -23.27
C ALA A 578 -41.95 28.80 -24.68
N SER A 579 -41.58 28.08 -25.74
CA SER A 579 -41.86 28.50 -27.13
C SER A 579 -43.34 28.42 -27.48
N SER A 580 -44.06 27.41 -26.98
CA SER A 580 -45.51 27.26 -27.20
C SER A 580 -46.34 28.32 -26.47
N ALA A 581 -45.79 28.98 -25.45
CA ALA A 581 -46.46 30.07 -24.74
C ALA A 581 -46.34 31.43 -25.46
N THR A 582 -45.37 31.56 -26.38
CA THR A 582 -45.09 32.81 -27.11
C THR A 582 -45.65 32.86 -28.54
N GLU A 583 -45.95 31.71 -29.15
CA GLU A 583 -46.53 31.65 -30.51
C GLU A 583 -48.05 31.41 -30.45
N LYS A 584 -48.81 32.42 -30.89
CA LYS A 584 -50.27 32.38 -31.09
C LYS A 584 -50.66 31.94 -32.53
N GLU A 585 -49.80 31.21 -33.22
CA GLU A 585 -50.06 30.71 -34.58
C GLU A 585 -50.20 29.20 -34.63
N SER A 586 -51.14 28.73 -35.46
CA SER A 586 -51.46 27.32 -35.65
C SER A 586 -50.23 26.53 -36.12
N PRO A 587 -49.79 25.48 -35.42
CA PRO A 587 -48.60 24.74 -35.80
C PRO A 587 -48.82 23.97 -37.10
N HIS A 588 -47.92 24.15 -38.07
CA HIS A 588 -47.86 23.31 -39.27
C HIS A 588 -47.60 21.83 -38.88
N ILE A 589 -48.38 20.90 -39.45
CA ILE A 589 -48.33 19.44 -39.19
C ILE A 589 -46.91 18.85 -39.32
N SER A 590 -46.05 19.44 -40.15
CA SER A 590 -44.63 19.06 -40.31
C SER A 590 -43.78 19.32 -39.06
N ALA A 591 -43.99 20.46 -38.37
CA ALA A 591 -43.24 20.81 -37.17
C ALA A 591 -43.61 19.90 -35.98
N GLN A 592 -44.89 19.54 -35.86
CA GLN A 592 -45.36 18.59 -34.84
C GLN A 592 -44.74 17.20 -35.02
N LYS A 593 -44.67 16.69 -36.27
CA LYS A 593 -43.99 15.42 -36.56
C LYS A 593 -42.50 15.46 -36.22
N THR A 594 -41.80 16.55 -36.55
CA THR A 594 -40.37 16.70 -36.22
C THR A 594 -40.12 16.77 -34.71
N VAL A 595 -40.95 17.48 -33.94
CA VAL A 595 -40.86 17.53 -32.47
C VAL A 595 -41.15 16.16 -31.86
N PHE A 596 -42.16 15.45 -32.35
CA PHE A 596 -42.48 14.09 -31.90
C PHE A 596 -41.33 13.10 -32.15
N ILE A 597 -40.73 13.11 -33.35
CA ILE A 597 -39.57 12.27 -33.70
C ILE A 597 -38.37 12.62 -32.81
N MET A 598 -38.12 13.90 -32.55
CA MET A 598 -37.04 14.35 -31.68
C MET A 598 -37.25 13.91 -30.22
N MET A 599 -38.46 14.03 -29.68
CA MET A 599 -38.79 13.58 -28.33
C MET A 599 -38.73 12.05 -28.19
N HIS A 600 -39.17 11.32 -29.21
CA HIS A 600 -39.08 9.87 -29.25
C HIS A 600 -37.61 9.41 -29.28
N SER A 601 -36.79 9.97 -30.19
CA SER A 601 -35.34 9.69 -30.25
C SER A 601 -34.62 10.00 -28.94
N LEU A 602 -35.01 11.08 -28.24
CA LEU A 602 -34.41 11.46 -26.97
C LEU A 602 -34.84 10.55 -25.81
N SER A 603 -36.08 10.07 -25.84
CA SER A 603 -36.56 9.06 -24.90
C SER A 603 -35.82 7.75 -25.12
N CYS A 604 -35.62 7.33 -26.38
CA CYS A 604 -34.79 6.16 -26.71
C CYS A 604 -33.35 6.32 -26.19
N LEU A 605 -32.74 7.50 -26.33
CA LEU A 605 -31.40 7.76 -25.77
C LEU A 605 -31.38 7.65 -24.24
N LEU A 606 -32.39 8.20 -23.55
CA LEU A 606 -32.52 8.09 -22.09
C LEU A 606 -32.63 6.63 -21.65
N PHE A 607 -33.52 5.85 -22.28
CA PHE A 607 -33.69 4.43 -21.98
C PHE A 607 -32.43 3.61 -22.30
N SER A 608 -31.73 3.90 -23.40
CA SER A 608 -30.44 3.28 -23.70
C SER A 608 -29.39 3.54 -22.62
N MET A 609 -29.33 4.76 -22.06
CA MET A 609 -28.43 5.07 -20.94
C MET A 609 -28.85 4.35 -19.64
N CYS A 610 -30.16 4.18 -19.41
CA CYS A 610 -30.67 3.40 -18.26
C CYS A 610 -30.34 1.90 -18.40
N ILE A 611 -30.45 1.34 -19.61
CA ILE A 611 -30.05 -0.04 -19.92
C ILE A 611 -28.55 -0.20 -19.71
N LEU A 612 -27.73 0.70 -20.26
CA LEU A 612 -26.27 0.67 -20.07
C LEU A 612 -25.89 0.73 -18.59
N TYR A 613 -26.51 1.65 -17.83
CA TYR A 613 -26.33 1.72 -16.39
C TYR A 613 -26.71 0.41 -15.70
N THR A 614 -27.85 -0.17 -16.04
CA THR A 614 -28.33 -1.46 -15.47
C THR A 614 -27.35 -2.59 -15.77
N ILE A 615 -26.81 -2.69 -16.99
CA ILE A 615 -25.82 -3.70 -17.36
C ILE A 615 -24.54 -3.53 -16.53
N ILE A 616 -24.04 -2.29 -16.40
CA ILE A 616 -22.87 -2.00 -15.58
C ILE A 616 -23.14 -2.36 -14.11
N GLN A 617 -24.30 -1.99 -13.56
CA GLN A 617 -24.69 -2.32 -12.18
C GLN A 617 -24.73 -3.82 -11.93
N ILE A 618 -25.35 -4.59 -12.84
CA ILE A 618 -25.41 -6.05 -12.73
C ILE A 618 -23.99 -6.63 -12.76
N ARG A 619 -23.14 -6.18 -13.68
CA ARG A 619 -21.74 -6.63 -13.77
C ARG A 619 -20.97 -6.34 -12.48
N LEU A 620 -21.01 -5.11 -11.97
CA LEU A 620 -20.31 -4.74 -10.73
C LEU A 620 -20.87 -5.52 -9.52
N THR A 621 -22.18 -5.70 -9.44
CA THR A 621 -22.83 -6.46 -8.36
C THR A 621 -22.42 -7.93 -8.40
N LEU A 622 -22.42 -8.56 -9.56
CA LEU A 622 -21.95 -9.95 -9.69
C LEU A 622 -20.46 -10.06 -9.38
N SER A 623 -19.62 -9.15 -9.87
CA SER A 623 -18.17 -9.19 -9.68
C SER A 623 -17.74 -8.96 -8.23
N TYR A 624 -18.34 -7.99 -7.53
CA TYR A 624 -17.91 -7.61 -6.18
C TYR A 624 -18.74 -8.25 -5.06
N ILE A 625 -19.96 -8.73 -5.36
CA ILE A 625 -20.87 -9.29 -4.35
C ILE A 625 -21.22 -10.74 -4.69
N GLY A 626 -21.68 -11.00 -5.91
CA GLY A 626 -22.20 -12.31 -6.30
C GLY A 626 -21.16 -13.43 -6.30
N PHE A 627 -20.04 -13.26 -7.00
CA PHE A 627 -19.00 -14.28 -7.06
C PHE A 627 -18.30 -14.51 -5.70
N PRO A 628 -18.00 -13.47 -4.89
CA PRO A 628 -17.34 -13.70 -3.60
C PRO A 628 -18.28 -14.21 -2.50
N TYR A 629 -19.52 -13.70 -2.41
CA TYR A 629 -20.41 -13.90 -1.26
C TYR A 629 -21.72 -14.64 -1.60
N GLY A 630 -21.92 -15.00 -2.87
CA GLY A 630 -23.05 -15.82 -3.33
C GLY A 630 -24.35 -15.06 -3.59
N ALA A 631 -25.37 -15.80 -4.04
CA ALA A 631 -26.64 -15.25 -4.51
C ALA A 631 -27.44 -14.54 -3.40
N LEU A 632 -27.37 -15.01 -2.15
CA LEU A 632 -28.05 -14.38 -1.02
C LEU A 632 -27.58 -12.93 -0.83
N ALA A 633 -26.27 -12.68 -0.94
CA ALA A 633 -25.71 -11.33 -0.81
C ALA A 633 -26.16 -10.40 -1.95
N VAL A 634 -26.35 -10.94 -3.16
CA VAL A 634 -26.92 -10.20 -4.30
C VAL A 634 -28.37 -9.83 -4.03
N LEU A 635 -29.18 -10.76 -3.51
CA LEU A 635 -30.57 -10.47 -3.16
C LEU A 635 -30.67 -9.43 -2.04
N LEU A 636 -29.74 -9.47 -1.09
CA LEU A 636 -29.62 -8.54 0.03
C LEU A 636 -28.69 -7.36 -0.27
N SER A 637 -28.77 -6.79 -1.49
CA SER A 637 -27.95 -5.64 -1.91
C SER A 637 -28.78 -4.37 -2.20
N PRO A 638 -29.47 -3.78 -1.21
CA PRO A 638 -30.31 -2.60 -1.43
C PRO A 638 -29.53 -1.40 -1.99
N GLY A 639 -28.23 -1.25 -1.68
CA GLY A 639 -27.37 -0.23 -2.27
C GLY A 639 -27.00 -0.46 -3.75
N ARG A 640 -27.32 -1.63 -4.32
CA ARG A 640 -27.15 -1.94 -5.75
C ARG A 640 -28.48 -2.01 -6.49
N ILE A 641 -29.49 -2.63 -5.88
CA ILE A 641 -30.84 -2.74 -6.45
C ILE A 641 -31.55 -1.38 -6.45
N GLY A 642 -31.49 -0.63 -5.35
CA GLY A 642 -32.13 0.67 -5.19
C GLY A 642 -31.78 1.67 -6.29
N PRO A 643 -30.49 1.92 -6.59
CA PRO A 643 -30.09 2.79 -7.70
C PRO A 643 -30.69 2.38 -9.06
N VAL A 644 -30.75 1.09 -9.39
CA VAL A 644 -31.37 0.62 -10.63
C VAL A 644 -32.85 0.98 -10.68
N LEU A 645 -33.59 0.69 -9.60
CA LEU A 645 -35.00 1.05 -9.49
C LEU A 645 -35.22 2.56 -9.60
N LEU A 646 -34.37 3.35 -8.93
CA LEU A 646 -34.41 4.81 -8.99
C LEU A 646 -34.23 5.31 -10.43
N VAL A 647 -33.23 4.82 -11.17
CA VAL A 647 -32.98 5.24 -12.55
C VAL A 647 -34.18 4.97 -13.45
N TRP A 648 -34.79 3.79 -13.35
CA TRP A 648 -35.97 3.44 -14.13
C TRP A 648 -37.22 4.24 -13.72
N TYR A 649 -37.39 4.50 -12.42
CA TYR A 649 -38.43 5.39 -11.91
C TYR A 649 -38.28 6.81 -12.48
N LEU A 650 -37.07 7.38 -12.43
CA LEU A 650 -36.80 8.72 -12.96
C LEU A 650 -37.04 8.77 -14.47
N ALA A 651 -36.64 7.73 -15.22
CA ALA A 651 -36.86 7.61 -16.67
C ALA A 651 -38.35 7.64 -17.01
N TYR A 652 -39.14 6.83 -16.30
CA TYR A 652 -40.58 6.79 -16.45
C TYR A 652 -41.24 8.15 -16.16
N GLN A 653 -40.88 8.79 -15.05
CA GLN A 653 -41.42 10.12 -14.71
C GLN A 653 -41.02 11.20 -15.72
N THR A 654 -39.81 11.11 -16.27
CA THR A 654 -39.33 12.04 -17.29
C THR A 654 -40.15 11.96 -18.58
N THR A 655 -40.59 10.77 -18.98
CA THR A 655 -41.43 10.59 -20.19
C THR A 655 -42.88 11.04 -20.02
N ARG A 656 -43.34 11.31 -18.79
CA ARG A 656 -44.71 11.78 -18.50
C ARG A 656 -44.84 13.31 -18.41
N LEU A 657 -43.73 14.03 -18.49
CA LEU A 657 -43.65 15.50 -18.49
C LEU A 657 -43.59 16.07 -19.91
#